data_AF-A0ABD0UP85-F1
#
_entry.id   AF-A0ABD0UP85-F1
#
_cell.length_a   1.000
_cell.length_b   1.000
_cell.length_c   1.000
_cell.angle_alpha   90.00
_cell.angle_beta   90.00
_cell.angle_gamma   90.00
#
_symmetry.space_group_name_H-M   'P 1'
#
loop_
_entity.id
_entity.type
_entity.pdbx_description
1 polymer ?
#
loop_
_entity_poly.entity_id
_entity_poly.type
_entity_poly.pdbx_seq_one_letter_code
_entity_poly.pdbx_strand_id
1 'polypeptide(L)'
;MYRYKWHSDCFVIGNLESHGSSRPSPVCLNANETNLFLSTSSSTNLLYYANAMDHHYTVTNWEDMQLDCLSVIFSKLGLDDLTTSIPFVCKSWSQVSSHPFFYQVLDFRFLDLNPSSSFSKIFSSQYSLPRFTFSSFLKLAMAQSHGAAFDLRFSSLFPPSMEVLSLASITCPRLKTLCLPRICFDDEVRFFNLLSKWRDLEWLEMESKPFKLREMAEQIGIHCSKFYGMKIRGLIRKEDVSGIVDFLPKIEVLDLSGSQIRKEEVLAIVDGCQELKRLSLKDCVGFEADEEVRRRARGIQVFEFDGCRVEDGLRNSEDQSEVEVWRNFKPQMMVWQNVGLLVVVRQNVGPQVVVWQNVGPQMVVQQNVGPLVAVVVRQNVGSQVVVRRDVGPSGGGPAERRALGGGLSERRASGGGPAERRTFRWWSGRTSGLRWWSGRTSGLQVVVQQKLRRQMVVQQWFDRTPVKQNMHGTWSAMELDCLVEIFMKLSLDDLTLAVPFVCKSWLVAAGHPLCWKKLDFRQLDLLPWSNFSKNFTLQYHLPYFTFTYFLKFTTNRSCKSVTDLRFPLKFTSMEDLVFASNECPKLKYVALPVMSQSEQVQIPQLVMKWKDLERLEMASKPSNFAELVKNISLNCRNFSWLMVSGSIREDDAFAIVRYLPKLKKLELKNSYLPKEELLMILNGCRELEKLNLNDCIGFNGDDKEIIAKASHIKEFRKERCKLYYEYDYESALSLYDYKLNMDSRISWSAMEIDCLVEIFMKLGLDDLTLVVPFVCRSWLAAVRHPLCWKNLDFRRVDVLPWSNFSKTFTFIYSLPYFSFTYFLKLAVKYSRSSVTELRLPLKFTSLEDLKFISNECPKLRSVALPILSSDDEALISELVCKWKDLERLDLKFSPLNLPELLKNISLCCNKFSELIISGEIREEDAMAIVSYVPQIKKLNLSGSYLSKKELLKIVKGCKQLQELNVNGCIGFQGDDSEIIAKVSAIRAFKSERCKLYLEDAYESGDWNKDFCLNGYIF
;
A
#
# COMPACT_ATOMS: atom_id res chain seq x y z
N MET A 1 4.99 -22.66 -3.99
CA MET A 1 4.97 -24.07 -3.58
C MET A 1 6.38 -24.49 -3.19
N TYR A 2 6.60 -24.99 -1.97
CA TYR A 2 7.74 -25.87 -1.66
C TYR A 2 7.16 -27.25 -1.35
N ARG A 3 7.60 -28.29 -2.06
CA ARG A 3 7.15 -29.67 -1.83
C ARG A 3 7.96 -30.29 -0.69
N TYR A 4 7.31 -30.70 0.38
CA TYR A 4 7.84 -31.77 1.22
C TYR A 4 7.41 -33.12 0.62
N LYS A 5 8.40 -33.89 0.13
CA LYS A 5 8.25 -35.34 0.00
C LYS A 5 8.25 -35.93 1.41
N TRP A 6 7.29 -36.78 1.73
CA TRP A 6 7.37 -37.67 2.88
C TRP A 6 7.71 -39.08 2.41
N HIS A 7 8.79 -39.64 2.94
CA HIS A 7 9.10 -41.05 2.81
C HIS A 7 8.18 -41.87 3.72
N SER A 8 7.83 -43.07 3.27
CA SER A 8 7.08 -44.05 4.04
C SER A 8 8.06 -44.97 4.74
N ASP A 9 8.13 -44.93 6.07
CA ASP A 9 8.77 -45.97 6.88
C ASP A 9 7.79 -46.45 7.95
N CYS A 10 7.60 -47.77 7.99
CA CYS A 10 6.64 -48.44 8.86
C CYS A 10 7.24 -48.68 10.25
N PHE A 11 6.44 -48.48 11.30
CA PHE A 11 6.67 -49.14 12.59
C PHE A 11 5.42 -49.92 13.01
N VAL A 12 5.63 -51.21 13.26
CA VAL A 12 4.63 -52.17 13.76
C VAL A 12 5.00 -52.55 15.19
N ILE A 13 4.06 -52.36 16.12
CA ILE A 13 3.89 -52.98 17.45
C ILE A 13 2.43 -52.63 17.83
N GLY A 14 1.57 -53.50 18.39
CA GLY A 14 1.64 -54.91 18.74
C GLY A 14 0.37 -55.27 19.54
N ASN A 15 -0.26 -56.42 19.26
CA ASN A 15 -1.57 -56.79 19.83
C ASN A 15 -1.55 -57.09 21.34
N LEU A 16 -2.68 -56.90 22.01
CA LEU A 16 -3.06 -57.62 23.24
C LEU A 16 -4.59 -57.81 23.37
N GLU A 17 -5.01 -58.93 23.98
CA GLU A 17 -6.36 -59.51 23.98
C GLU A 17 -6.73 -60.05 25.39
N SER A 18 -8.00 -60.17 25.83
CA SER A 18 -9.27 -59.57 25.37
C SER A 18 -10.22 -59.41 26.60
N HIS A 19 -11.50 -59.03 26.49
CA HIS A 19 -12.63 -59.95 26.28
C HIS A 19 -13.97 -59.18 26.14
N GLY A 20 -14.94 -59.87 25.51
CA GLY A 20 -16.34 -59.52 25.20
C GLY A 20 -17.11 -58.52 26.10
N SER A 21 -18.13 -57.84 25.57
CA SER A 21 -18.91 -58.10 24.35
C SER A 21 -19.62 -56.81 23.85
N SER A 22 -20.30 -56.75 22.70
CA SER A 22 -20.73 -57.83 21.79
C SER A 22 -20.54 -57.47 20.30
N ARG A 23 -21.61 -57.47 19.48
CA ARG A 23 -21.65 -57.26 18.02
C ARG A 23 -23.04 -56.74 17.61
N PRO A 24 -23.23 -56.05 16.45
CA PRO A 24 -22.63 -56.39 15.16
C PRO A 24 -21.88 -55.28 14.41
N SER A 25 -21.05 -55.72 13.48
CA SER A 25 -20.17 -54.91 12.63
C SER A 25 -20.91 -54.14 11.52
N PRO A 26 -20.28 -53.08 11.00
CA PRO A 26 -20.30 -52.79 9.57
C PRO A 26 -18.90 -52.95 8.94
N VAL A 27 -18.83 -53.87 7.99
CA VAL A 27 -18.06 -53.85 6.73
C VAL A 27 -16.96 -52.78 6.60
N CYS A 28 -15.70 -53.23 6.49
CA CYS A 28 -14.65 -52.44 5.86
C CYS A 28 -14.98 -52.23 4.37
N LEU A 29 -15.25 -50.98 3.98
CA LEU A 29 -15.20 -50.54 2.58
C LEU A 29 -13.93 -49.70 2.38
N ASN A 30 -13.11 -50.08 1.40
CA ASN A 30 -11.95 -49.31 0.98
C ASN A 30 -12.38 -47.91 0.51
N ALA A 31 -12.01 -46.88 1.27
CA ALA A 31 -12.09 -45.50 0.81
C ALA A 31 -10.84 -45.16 -0.02
N ASN A 32 -10.87 -45.52 -1.30
CA ASN A 32 -10.03 -44.84 -2.29
C ASN A 32 -10.44 -43.36 -2.37
N GLU A 33 -9.51 -42.52 -2.83
CA GLU A 33 -9.65 -41.06 -2.90
C GLU A 33 -10.94 -40.60 -3.61
N THR A 34 -11.89 -40.06 -2.85
CA THR A 34 -12.98 -39.23 -3.41
C THR A 34 -13.19 -37.97 -2.58
N ASN A 35 -12.75 -36.84 -3.11
CA ASN A 35 -13.13 -35.51 -2.62
C ASN A 35 -14.63 -35.28 -2.86
N LEU A 36 -15.45 -35.42 -1.82
CA LEU A 36 -16.85 -35.02 -1.86
C LEU A 36 -17.01 -33.57 -1.39
N PHE A 37 -17.41 -32.72 -2.34
CA PHE A 37 -17.84 -31.34 -2.09
C PHE A 37 -19.09 -31.33 -1.22
N LEU A 38 -19.15 -30.43 -0.23
CA LEU A 38 -20.41 -29.98 0.36
C LEU A 38 -20.79 -28.62 -0.26
N SER A 39 -21.87 -28.62 -1.04
CA SER A 39 -22.43 -27.43 -1.65
C SER A 39 -23.66 -26.93 -0.88
N THR A 40 -23.58 -25.67 -0.42
CA THR A 40 -24.69 -24.73 -0.15
C THR A 40 -25.71 -25.04 0.95
N SER A 41 -26.07 -23.98 1.68
CA SER A 41 -27.47 -23.73 2.01
C SER A 41 -27.89 -22.36 1.46
N SER A 42 -28.83 -22.37 0.51
CA SER A 42 -29.57 -21.19 0.08
C SER A 42 -31.05 -21.46 0.31
N SER A 43 -31.71 -20.64 1.12
CA SER A 43 -33.13 -20.80 1.44
C SER A 43 -34.02 -20.26 0.31
N THR A 44 -34.03 -20.94 -0.85
CA THR A 44 -35.10 -20.78 -1.86
C THR A 44 -35.28 -21.91 -2.90
N ASN A 45 -34.48 -22.99 -2.90
CA ASN A 45 -34.55 -24.03 -3.96
C ASN A 45 -34.92 -25.47 -3.51
N LEU A 46 -35.43 -25.66 -2.29
CA LEU A 46 -35.91 -26.98 -1.79
C LEU A 46 -37.37 -27.29 -2.16
N LEU A 47 -37.75 -27.16 -3.43
CA LEU A 47 -39.12 -27.47 -3.90
C LEU A 47 -39.23 -28.23 -5.24
N TYR A 48 -38.12 -28.76 -5.78
CA TYR A 48 -38.15 -29.45 -7.10
C TYR A 48 -37.61 -30.89 -7.14
N TYR A 49 -37.15 -31.46 -6.02
CA TYR A 49 -36.65 -32.86 -5.95
C TYR A 49 -37.29 -33.70 -4.82
N ALA A 50 -38.40 -33.24 -4.23
CA ALA A 50 -39.10 -33.94 -3.15
C ALA A 50 -40.31 -34.76 -3.65
N ASN A 51 -40.18 -35.44 -4.79
CA ASN A 51 -41.25 -36.29 -5.38
C ASN A 51 -40.70 -37.55 -6.08
N ALA A 52 -39.75 -38.23 -5.43
CA ALA A 52 -39.45 -39.65 -5.63
C ALA A 52 -38.63 -40.18 -4.45
N MET A 53 -38.93 -41.41 -4.01
CA MET A 53 -38.31 -42.15 -2.90
C MET A 53 -38.70 -41.71 -1.48
N ASP A 54 -39.76 -42.34 -0.98
CA ASP A 54 -39.87 -42.69 0.44
C ASP A 54 -38.61 -43.46 0.89
N HIS A 55 -37.90 -42.94 1.89
CA HIS A 55 -37.39 -43.72 3.03
C HIS A 55 -36.88 -42.77 4.12
N HIS A 56 -37.19 -43.10 5.38
CA HIS A 56 -36.89 -42.24 6.53
C HIS A 56 -35.39 -42.08 6.78
N TYR A 57 -34.87 -40.87 6.57
CA TYR A 57 -33.65 -40.38 7.22
C TYR A 57 -33.91 -39.01 7.86
N THR A 58 -33.68 -38.92 9.16
CA THR A 58 -33.74 -37.68 9.93
C THR A 58 -32.54 -36.81 9.60
N VAL A 59 -32.78 -35.61 9.06
CA VAL A 59 -31.74 -34.60 8.88
C VAL A 59 -31.35 -34.04 10.24
N THR A 60 -30.14 -34.34 10.71
CA THR A 60 -29.53 -33.71 11.89
C THR A 60 -29.12 -32.27 11.54
N ASN A 61 -29.36 -31.32 12.44
CA ASN A 61 -28.89 -29.95 12.23
C ASN A 61 -27.40 -29.85 12.59
N TRP A 62 -26.68 -28.92 11.95
CA TRP A 62 -25.28 -28.62 12.28
C TRP A 62 -25.10 -28.05 13.70
N GLU A 63 -26.20 -27.68 14.37
CA GLU A 63 -26.23 -27.30 15.78
C GLU A 63 -26.12 -28.51 16.72
N ASP A 64 -26.51 -29.70 16.27
CA ASP A 64 -26.48 -30.97 17.01
C ASP A 64 -25.12 -31.71 16.88
N MET A 65 -24.17 -31.12 16.14
CA MET A 65 -22.89 -31.75 15.84
C MET A 65 -21.94 -31.71 17.04
N GLN A 66 -21.35 -32.86 17.37
CA GLN A 66 -20.50 -33.02 18.56
C GLN A 66 -19.27 -32.08 18.53
N LEU A 67 -18.94 -31.55 19.70
CA LEU A 67 -17.86 -30.56 19.91
C LEU A 67 -16.50 -31.05 19.41
N ASP A 68 -16.22 -32.34 19.54
CA ASP A 68 -14.97 -32.96 19.07
C ASP A 68 -14.85 -32.91 17.55
N CYS A 69 -15.95 -33.18 16.83
CA CYS A 69 -16.00 -33.09 15.36
C CYS A 69 -15.83 -31.64 14.87
N LEU A 70 -16.50 -30.68 15.51
CA LEU A 70 -16.30 -29.26 15.22
C LEU A 70 -14.86 -28.83 15.49
N SER A 71 -14.24 -29.34 16.56
CA SER A 71 -12.87 -29.01 16.93
C SER A 71 -11.84 -29.51 15.91
N VAL A 72 -12.02 -30.72 15.37
CA VAL A 72 -11.18 -31.24 14.28
C VAL A 72 -11.31 -30.37 13.02
N ILE A 73 -12.51 -29.92 12.67
CA ILE A 73 -12.73 -29.07 11.49
C ILE A 73 -12.09 -27.68 11.69
N PHE A 74 -12.36 -27.03 12.83
CA PHE A 74 -11.85 -25.68 13.09
C PHE A 74 -10.32 -25.65 13.24
N SER A 75 -9.68 -26.77 13.60
CA SER A 75 -8.21 -26.91 13.60
C SER A 75 -7.56 -26.77 12.22
N LYS A 76 -8.33 -26.74 11.14
CA LYS A 76 -7.87 -26.56 9.75
C LYS A 76 -8.13 -25.17 9.19
N LEU A 77 -8.74 -24.27 9.96
CA LEU A 77 -9.12 -22.92 9.53
C LEU A 77 -8.07 -21.87 9.92
N GLY A 78 -8.03 -20.78 9.16
CA GLY A 78 -7.17 -19.62 9.45
C GLY A 78 -7.75 -18.73 10.56
N LEU A 79 -6.90 -17.85 11.11
CA LEU A 79 -7.31 -16.86 12.12
C LEU A 79 -8.36 -15.87 11.59
N ASP A 80 -8.41 -15.66 10.28
CA ASP A 80 -9.44 -14.88 9.60
C ASP A 80 -10.81 -15.57 9.68
N ASP A 81 -10.92 -16.85 9.30
CA ASP A 81 -12.17 -17.61 9.42
C ASP A 81 -12.62 -17.80 10.87
N LEU A 82 -11.68 -18.13 11.77
CA LEU A 82 -11.92 -18.30 13.20
C LEU A 82 -12.42 -17.04 13.90
N THR A 83 -12.15 -15.85 13.35
CA THR A 83 -12.60 -14.57 13.93
C THR A 83 -13.69 -13.85 13.14
N THR A 84 -13.95 -14.17 11.87
CA THR A 84 -14.93 -13.41 11.06
C THR A 84 -16.06 -14.25 10.45
N SER A 85 -15.80 -15.52 10.17
CA SER A 85 -16.76 -16.45 9.55
C SER A 85 -17.47 -17.27 10.64
N ILE A 86 -16.69 -18.09 11.37
CA ILE A 86 -17.20 -19.14 12.25
C ILE A 86 -17.96 -18.61 13.49
N PRO A 87 -17.53 -17.54 14.18
CA PRO A 87 -18.21 -17.10 15.41
C PRO A 87 -19.64 -16.58 15.21
N PHE A 88 -20.04 -16.34 13.96
CA PHE A 88 -21.29 -15.70 13.56
C PHE A 88 -22.27 -16.65 12.86
N VAL A 89 -21.95 -17.95 12.78
CA VAL A 89 -22.84 -18.99 12.18
C VAL A 89 -23.96 -19.39 13.15
N CYS A 90 -23.60 -19.90 14.34
CA CYS A 90 -24.55 -20.24 15.40
C CYS A 90 -23.86 -20.21 16.77
N LYS A 91 -24.63 -20.31 17.87
CA LYS A 91 -24.09 -20.24 19.25
C LYS A 91 -23.07 -21.34 19.54
N SER A 92 -23.32 -22.57 19.10
CA SER A 92 -22.42 -23.71 19.28
C SER A 92 -21.06 -23.46 18.61
N TRP A 93 -21.07 -23.01 17.35
CA TRP A 93 -19.85 -22.70 16.60
C TRP A 93 -19.09 -21.51 17.21
N SER A 94 -19.80 -20.50 17.71
CA SER A 94 -19.22 -19.35 18.44
C SER A 94 -18.49 -19.78 19.73
N GLN A 95 -19.07 -20.73 20.47
CA GLN A 95 -18.46 -21.28 21.68
C GLN A 95 -17.20 -22.11 21.35
N VAL A 96 -17.24 -22.98 20.33
CA VAL A 96 -16.08 -23.80 19.94
C VAL A 96 -14.97 -22.92 19.33
N SER A 97 -15.29 -22.00 18.41
CA SER A 97 -14.28 -21.14 17.76
C SER A 97 -13.65 -20.07 18.66
N SER A 98 -14.18 -19.88 19.88
CA SER A 98 -13.55 -19.08 20.94
C SER A 98 -12.66 -19.90 21.87
N HIS A 99 -12.49 -21.22 21.63
CA HIS A 99 -11.71 -22.07 22.51
C HIS A 99 -10.19 -21.79 22.37
N PRO A 100 -9.42 -21.66 23.49
CA PRO A 100 -8.01 -21.29 23.48
C PRO A 100 -7.09 -22.12 22.57
N PHE A 101 -7.47 -23.37 22.32
CA PHE A 101 -6.74 -24.31 21.46
C PHE A 101 -6.46 -23.75 20.05
N PHE A 102 -7.41 -23.01 19.46
CA PHE A 102 -7.27 -22.47 18.10
C PHE A 102 -6.37 -21.22 18.01
N TYR A 103 -6.02 -20.62 19.16
CA TYR A 103 -5.22 -19.40 19.26
C TYR A 103 -3.86 -19.66 19.93
N GLN A 104 -3.40 -20.91 19.92
CA GLN A 104 -2.06 -21.30 20.38
C GLN A 104 -0.96 -20.81 19.44
N VAL A 105 -1.28 -20.68 18.15
CA VAL A 105 -0.40 -20.16 17.09
C VAL A 105 -1.05 -18.91 16.48
N LEU A 106 -0.38 -17.78 16.59
CA LEU A 106 -0.84 -16.47 16.13
C LEU A 106 0.05 -15.98 14.97
N ASP A 107 -0.15 -16.54 13.77
CA ASP A 107 0.60 -16.16 12.56
C ASP A 107 -0.16 -15.14 11.70
N PHE A 108 0.38 -13.93 11.62
CA PHE A 108 -0.18 -12.81 10.86
C PHE A 108 0.54 -12.57 9.53
N ARG A 109 1.58 -13.35 9.18
CA ARG A 109 2.44 -13.11 8.01
C ARG A 109 1.69 -13.19 6.68
N PHE A 110 0.67 -14.03 6.61
CA PHE A 110 -0.09 -14.34 5.39
C PHE A 110 -1.52 -13.76 5.36
N LEU A 111 -1.90 -12.95 6.35
CA LEU A 111 -3.22 -12.33 6.43
C LEU A 111 -3.26 -10.97 5.72
N ASP A 112 -4.33 -10.68 4.97
CA ASP A 112 -4.54 -9.37 4.34
C ASP A 112 -5.11 -8.35 5.35
N LEU A 113 -4.19 -7.79 6.15
CA LEU A 113 -4.45 -6.79 7.19
C LEU A 113 -4.66 -5.37 6.64
N ASN A 114 -4.74 -5.17 5.33
CA ASN A 114 -5.04 -3.87 4.73
C ASN A 114 -6.45 -3.41 5.18
N PRO A 115 -6.64 -2.21 5.76
CA PRO A 115 -7.95 -1.74 6.22
C PRO A 115 -9.06 -1.72 5.16
N SER A 116 -8.70 -1.81 3.86
CA SER A 116 -9.63 -1.90 2.74
C SER A 116 -9.90 -3.34 2.23
N SER A 117 -9.28 -4.36 2.81
CA SER A 117 -9.47 -5.77 2.45
C SER A 117 -10.87 -6.28 2.80
N SER A 118 -11.26 -7.42 2.20
CA SER A 118 -12.53 -8.09 2.54
C SER A 118 -12.55 -8.52 4.00
N PHE A 119 -11.47 -9.13 4.49
CA PHE A 119 -11.29 -9.50 5.89
C PHE A 119 -11.49 -8.30 6.82
N SER A 120 -10.78 -7.20 6.58
CA SER A 120 -10.87 -5.99 7.42
C SER A 120 -12.26 -5.36 7.43
N LYS A 121 -12.99 -5.40 6.31
CA LYS A 121 -14.39 -4.94 6.23
C LYS A 121 -15.36 -5.85 6.99
N ILE A 122 -15.26 -7.16 6.79
CA ILE A 122 -16.09 -8.14 7.50
C ILE A 122 -15.82 -8.04 9.00
N PHE A 123 -14.54 -8.06 9.42
CA PHE A 123 -14.13 -7.87 10.81
C PHE A 123 -14.70 -6.58 11.41
N SER A 124 -14.59 -5.45 10.71
CA SER A 124 -15.14 -4.17 11.19
C SER A 124 -16.66 -4.22 11.33
N SER A 125 -17.37 -4.85 10.40
CA SER A 125 -18.83 -5.02 10.44
C SER A 125 -19.26 -5.93 11.59
N GLN A 126 -18.64 -7.10 11.72
CA GLN A 126 -18.97 -8.12 12.73
C GLN A 126 -18.71 -7.63 14.16
N TYR A 127 -17.60 -6.92 14.38
CA TYR A 127 -17.25 -6.35 15.69
C TYR A 127 -17.71 -4.89 15.89
N SER A 128 -18.56 -4.36 15.00
CA SER A 128 -19.11 -2.99 15.07
C SER A 128 -18.04 -1.89 15.24
N LEU A 129 -16.87 -2.08 14.63
CA LEU A 129 -15.77 -1.12 14.67
C LEU A 129 -15.93 -0.09 13.53
N PRO A 130 -15.68 1.21 13.77
CA PRO A 130 -15.81 2.25 12.75
C PRO A 130 -14.78 2.11 11.61
N ARG A 131 -13.69 1.38 11.85
CA ARG A 131 -12.62 1.07 10.88
C ARG A 131 -11.71 -0.01 11.46
N PHE A 132 -11.17 -0.87 10.59
CA PHE A 132 -10.21 -1.90 10.97
C PHE A 132 -8.89 -1.29 11.44
N THR A 133 -8.31 -1.88 12.49
CA THR A 133 -6.91 -1.65 12.86
C THR A 133 -6.25 -2.98 13.21
N PHE A 134 -5.00 -3.19 12.81
CA PHE A 134 -4.28 -4.41 13.18
C PHE A 134 -4.19 -4.58 14.71
N SER A 135 -4.00 -3.48 15.46
CA SER A 135 -3.97 -3.51 16.92
C SER A 135 -5.27 -4.05 17.55
N SER A 136 -6.45 -3.69 17.01
CA SER A 136 -7.72 -4.21 17.54
C SER A 136 -7.93 -5.69 17.23
N PHE A 137 -7.56 -6.15 16.03
CA PHE A 137 -7.62 -7.56 15.66
C PHE A 137 -6.66 -8.42 16.49
N LEU A 138 -5.41 -7.98 16.64
CA LEU A 138 -4.42 -8.68 17.45
C LEU A 138 -4.81 -8.74 18.93
N LYS A 139 -5.37 -7.66 19.49
CA LYS A 139 -5.92 -7.64 20.86
C LYS A 139 -7.02 -8.71 21.04
N LEU A 140 -7.90 -8.88 20.05
CA LEU A 140 -8.90 -9.94 20.07
C LEU A 140 -8.25 -11.34 20.03
N ALA A 141 -7.35 -11.59 19.09
CA ALA A 141 -6.70 -12.90 18.95
C ALA A 141 -5.88 -13.30 20.19
N MET A 142 -5.16 -12.35 20.81
CA MET A 142 -4.47 -12.59 22.08
C MET A 142 -5.45 -12.85 23.23
N ALA A 143 -6.59 -12.13 23.29
CA ALA A 143 -7.61 -12.38 24.31
C ALA A 143 -8.24 -13.78 24.18
N GLN A 144 -8.58 -14.21 22.96
CA GLN A 144 -9.10 -15.54 22.67
C GLN A 144 -8.09 -16.66 22.95
N SER A 145 -6.79 -16.36 22.99
CA SER A 145 -5.77 -17.34 23.43
C SER A 145 -5.85 -17.69 24.92
N HIS A 146 -6.45 -16.84 25.76
CA HIS A 146 -6.47 -17.00 27.23
C HIS A 146 -5.08 -17.33 27.84
N GLY A 147 -3.98 -16.87 27.24
CA GLY A 147 -2.60 -17.16 27.67
C GLY A 147 -2.01 -18.48 27.17
N ALA A 148 -2.70 -19.21 26.30
CA ALA A 148 -2.24 -20.44 25.67
C ALA A 148 -1.36 -20.22 24.41
N ALA A 149 -1.30 -18.99 23.89
CA ALA A 149 -0.45 -18.64 22.75
C ALA A 149 1.04 -18.91 23.03
N PHE A 150 1.67 -19.75 22.22
CA PHE A 150 3.09 -20.08 22.29
C PHE A 150 3.90 -19.71 21.04
N ASP A 151 3.24 -19.46 19.91
CA ASP A 151 3.89 -18.99 18.66
C ASP A 151 3.20 -17.70 18.19
N LEU A 152 3.98 -16.64 17.99
CA LEU A 152 3.50 -15.31 17.58
C LEU A 152 4.36 -14.76 16.45
N ARG A 153 3.76 -14.53 15.28
CA ARG A 153 4.49 -14.15 14.06
C ARG A 153 3.89 -12.93 13.38
N PHE A 154 4.67 -11.86 13.32
CA PHE A 154 4.28 -10.60 12.71
C PHE A 154 4.62 -10.52 11.22
N SER A 155 3.83 -9.75 10.47
CA SER A 155 4.07 -9.49 9.04
C SER A 155 5.08 -8.35 8.85
N SER A 156 5.97 -8.50 7.85
CA SER A 156 6.91 -7.47 7.38
C SER A 156 6.25 -6.13 7.05
N LEU A 157 5.01 -6.19 6.54
CA LEU A 157 4.24 -5.04 6.09
C LEU A 157 3.58 -4.25 7.23
N PHE A 158 3.47 -4.85 8.43
CA PHE A 158 2.70 -4.30 9.56
C PHE A 158 3.47 -4.50 10.88
N PRO A 159 4.55 -3.72 11.12
CA PRO A 159 5.32 -3.81 12.34
C PRO A 159 4.45 -3.50 13.59
N PRO A 160 4.59 -4.28 14.68
CA PRO A 160 3.86 -4.01 15.91
C PRO A 160 4.40 -2.78 16.63
N SER A 161 3.51 -2.02 17.28
CA SER A 161 3.94 -0.98 18.21
C SER A 161 4.47 -1.59 19.52
N MET A 162 5.30 -0.86 20.25
CA MET A 162 5.79 -1.33 21.56
C MET A 162 4.68 -1.51 22.60
N GLU A 163 3.55 -0.82 22.48
CA GLU A 163 2.35 -1.08 23.30
C GLU A 163 1.81 -2.49 23.05
N VAL A 164 1.77 -2.91 21.78
CA VAL A 164 1.32 -4.24 21.36
C VAL A 164 2.28 -5.32 21.86
N LEU A 165 3.59 -5.13 21.71
CA LEU A 165 4.58 -6.08 22.24
C LEU A 165 4.56 -6.13 23.77
N SER A 166 4.37 -4.99 24.44
CA SER A 166 4.19 -4.93 25.89
C SER A 166 2.94 -5.69 26.33
N LEU A 167 1.84 -5.61 25.58
CA LEU A 167 0.62 -6.38 25.84
C LEU A 167 0.82 -7.88 25.58
N ALA A 168 1.52 -8.26 24.50
CA ALA A 168 1.88 -9.65 24.22
C ALA A 168 2.76 -10.25 25.34
N SER A 169 3.65 -9.45 25.94
CA SER A 169 4.48 -9.86 27.09
C SER A 169 3.70 -10.17 28.38
N ILE A 170 2.42 -9.78 28.43
CA ILE A 170 1.51 -10.01 29.56
C ILE A 170 0.46 -11.07 29.20
N THR A 171 -0.08 -11.01 27.98
CA THR A 171 -1.18 -11.86 27.51
C THR A 171 -0.72 -13.19 26.92
N CYS A 172 0.55 -13.31 26.50
CA CYS A 172 1.14 -14.53 25.96
C CYS A 172 2.39 -14.92 26.78
N PRO A 173 2.25 -15.32 28.06
CA PRO A 173 3.39 -15.59 28.93
C PRO A 173 4.14 -16.90 28.60
N ARG A 174 3.51 -17.81 27.84
CA ARG A 174 4.07 -19.12 27.42
C ARG A 174 4.71 -19.07 26.03
N LEU A 175 5.15 -17.89 25.59
CA LEU A 175 5.68 -17.69 24.25
C LEU A 175 7.01 -18.44 24.07
N LYS A 176 7.02 -19.38 23.12
CA LYS A 176 8.17 -20.18 22.68
C LYS A 176 8.77 -19.67 21.38
N THR A 177 7.97 -19.14 20.47
CA THR A 177 8.40 -18.67 19.15
C THR A 177 7.92 -17.25 18.92
N LEU A 178 8.85 -16.37 18.52
CA LEU A 178 8.57 -14.98 18.17
C LEU A 178 9.20 -14.65 16.82
N CYS A 179 8.40 -14.24 15.84
CA CYS A 179 8.89 -13.74 14.56
C CYS A 179 8.53 -12.25 14.41
N LEU A 180 9.53 -11.39 14.22
CA LEU A 180 9.39 -9.93 14.18
C LEU A 180 9.96 -9.33 12.89
N PRO A 181 9.36 -8.24 12.38
CA PRO A 181 10.01 -7.37 11.40
C PRO A 181 11.02 -6.45 12.10
N ARG A 182 11.46 -5.38 11.42
CA ARG A 182 12.36 -4.38 11.98
C ARG A 182 11.74 -3.65 13.19
N ILE A 183 12.48 -3.55 14.28
CA ILE A 183 12.18 -2.71 15.46
C ILE A 183 12.85 -1.33 15.28
N CYS A 184 12.24 -0.27 15.80
CA CYS A 184 12.84 1.07 15.83
C CYS A 184 13.92 1.19 16.90
N PHE A 185 14.95 2.01 16.65
CA PHE A 185 16.08 2.20 17.57
C PHE A 185 15.64 2.63 18.99
N ASP A 186 14.72 3.59 19.09
CA ASP A 186 14.19 4.10 20.37
C ASP A 186 13.32 3.09 21.15
N ASP A 187 13.00 1.96 20.52
CA ASP A 187 12.19 0.88 21.05
C ASP A 187 13.02 -0.36 21.44
N GLU A 188 14.26 -0.50 20.96
CA GLU A 188 15.14 -1.67 21.21
C GLU A 188 15.33 -1.94 22.72
N VAL A 189 15.73 -0.94 23.50
CA VAL A 189 15.93 -1.08 24.96
C VAL A 189 14.63 -1.48 25.67
N ARG A 190 13.48 -0.98 25.20
CA ARG A 190 12.17 -1.37 25.74
C ARG A 190 11.81 -2.81 25.36
N PHE A 191 12.14 -3.25 24.14
CA PHE A 191 11.96 -4.63 23.70
C PHE A 191 12.83 -5.61 24.47
N PHE A 192 14.11 -5.30 24.73
CA PHE A 192 15.00 -6.18 25.49
C PHE A 192 14.48 -6.43 26.92
N ASN A 193 13.94 -5.39 27.56
CA ASN A 193 13.26 -5.52 28.86
C ASN A 193 12.03 -6.46 28.81
N LEU A 194 11.35 -6.63 27.66
CA LEU A 194 10.24 -7.57 27.52
C LEU A 194 10.69 -9.04 27.43
N LEU A 195 11.92 -9.31 26.96
CA LEU A 195 12.47 -10.68 26.88
C LEU A 195 12.51 -11.34 28.27
N SER A 196 12.73 -10.55 29.33
CA SER A 196 12.65 -11.02 30.74
C SER A 196 11.32 -11.67 31.15
N LYS A 197 10.25 -11.44 30.39
CA LYS A 197 8.90 -11.97 30.62
C LYS A 197 8.62 -13.26 29.85
N TRP A 198 9.30 -13.52 28.73
CA TRP A 198 9.12 -14.72 27.91
C TRP A 198 10.17 -15.80 28.25
N ARG A 199 10.11 -16.33 29.47
CA ARG A 199 11.10 -17.30 29.98
C ARG A 199 11.13 -18.63 29.24
N ASP A 200 10.04 -18.97 28.56
CA ASP A 200 9.90 -20.16 27.72
C ASP A 200 10.31 -19.91 26.25
N LEU A 201 10.88 -18.75 25.91
CA LEU A 201 11.29 -18.43 24.54
C LEU A 201 12.39 -19.38 24.06
N GLU A 202 12.10 -20.11 23.00
CA GLU A 202 12.92 -21.15 22.39
C GLU A 202 13.51 -20.69 21.05
N TRP A 203 12.78 -19.85 20.30
CA TRP A 203 13.15 -19.35 18.97
C TRP A 203 12.80 -17.87 18.74
N LEU A 204 13.73 -17.11 18.16
CA LEU A 204 13.53 -15.73 17.69
C LEU A 204 13.93 -15.55 16.22
N GLU A 205 13.01 -15.06 15.39
CA GLU A 205 13.27 -14.64 14.00
C GLU A 205 13.09 -13.12 13.86
N MET A 206 14.07 -12.44 13.27
CA MET A 206 14.01 -11.02 12.95
C MET A 206 14.43 -10.75 11.50
N GLU A 207 13.58 -10.07 10.73
CA GLU A 207 13.91 -9.70 9.33
C GLU A 207 15.02 -8.66 9.20
N SER A 208 15.36 -7.97 10.29
CA SER A 208 16.42 -6.97 10.37
C SER A 208 17.13 -7.06 11.72
N LYS A 209 18.46 -7.03 11.72
CA LYS A 209 19.29 -6.92 12.93
C LYS A 209 18.89 -5.68 13.74
N PRO A 210 18.70 -5.79 15.07
CA PRO A 210 18.69 -4.62 15.96
C PRO A 210 20.10 -4.01 16.02
N PHE A 211 20.21 -2.72 16.31
CA PHE A 211 21.51 -2.05 16.46
C PHE A 211 22.29 -2.62 17.65
N LYS A 212 21.61 -2.86 18.78
CA LYS A 212 22.17 -3.37 20.04
C LYS A 212 22.03 -4.90 20.18
N LEU A 213 22.41 -5.67 19.16
CA LEU A 213 22.27 -7.14 19.17
C LEU A 213 23.01 -7.81 20.35
N ARG A 214 24.14 -7.27 20.81
CA ARG A 214 24.84 -7.76 22.02
C ARG A 214 23.98 -7.68 23.28
N GLU A 215 23.34 -6.54 23.53
CA GLU A 215 22.43 -6.35 24.68
C GLU A 215 21.21 -7.27 24.59
N MET A 216 20.71 -7.51 23.37
CA MET A 216 19.64 -8.48 23.15
C MET A 216 20.08 -9.91 23.50
N ALA A 217 21.24 -10.35 23.01
CA ALA A 217 21.79 -11.68 23.27
C ALA A 217 22.04 -11.90 24.78
N GLU A 218 22.53 -10.88 25.48
CA GLU A 218 22.66 -10.88 26.94
C GLU A 218 21.30 -11.09 27.65
N GLN A 219 20.26 -10.33 27.29
CA GLN A 219 18.93 -10.50 27.89
C GLN A 219 18.30 -11.87 27.59
N ILE A 220 18.52 -12.43 26.39
CA ILE A 220 18.09 -13.79 26.05
C ILE A 220 18.84 -14.80 26.92
N GLY A 221 20.18 -14.71 27.01
CA GLY A 221 21.01 -15.62 27.81
C GLY A 221 20.68 -15.61 29.30
N ILE A 222 20.31 -14.45 29.86
CA ILE A 222 19.90 -14.32 31.26
C ILE A 222 18.50 -14.91 31.53
N HIS A 223 17.55 -14.74 30.60
CA HIS A 223 16.12 -14.96 30.89
C HIS A 223 15.47 -16.15 30.18
N CYS A 224 16.02 -16.62 29.06
CA CYS A 224 15.41 -17.60 28.17
C CYS A 224 16.23 -18.91 28.17
N SER A 225 16.16 -19.68 29.25
CA SER A 225 17.02 -20.85 29.47
C SER A 225 16.80 -22.04 28.51
N LYS A 226 15.76 -21.97 27.67
CA LYS A 226 15.43 -22.95 26.62
C LYS A 226 15.75 -22.46 25.21
N PHE A 227 16.35 -21.27 25.08
CA PHE A 227 16.63 -20.66 23.79
C PHE A 227 17.67 -21.47 23.02
N TYR A 228 17.26 -22.04 21.88
CA TYR A 228 18.11 -22.93 21.08
C TYR A 228 18.38 -22.39 19.68
N GLY A 229 17.62 -21.41 19.18
CA GLY A 229 17.81 -20.95 17.82
C GLY A 229 17.35 -19.53 17.50
N MET A 230 18.05 -18.92 16.56
CA MET A 230 17.82 -17.54 16.14
C MET A 230 18.04 -17.35 14.65
N LYS A 231 17.24 -16.48 14.04
CA LYS A 231 17.40 -16.03 12.66
C LYS A 231 17.42 -14.52 12.58
N ILE A 232 18.49 -13.93 12.03
CA ILE A 232 18.66 -12.48 11.90
C ILE A 232 19.33 -12.14 10.57
N ARG A 233 18.86 -11.07 9.91
CA ARG A 233 19.49 -10.55 8.70
C ARG A 233 20.04 -9.13 8.90
N GLY A 234 21.29 -8.86 8.52
CA GLY A 234 21.85 -7.50 8.56
C GLY A 234 23.37 -7.43 8.43
N LEU A 235 23.96 -6.32 8.88
CA LEU A 235 25.43 -6.19 9.01
C LEU A 235 25.88 -6.77 10.37
N ILE A 236 26.52 -7.93 10.31
CA ILE A 236 27.05 -8.66 11.47
C ILE A 236 28.52 -8.28 11.65
N ARG A 237 28.83 -7.64 12.78
CA ARG A 237 30.16 -7.18 13.18
C ARG A 237 30.70 -8.03 14.34
N LYS A 238 32.01 -7.96 14.58
CA LYS A 238 32.68 -8.54 15.75
C LYS A 238 31.97 -8.31 17.09
N GLU A 239 31.39 -7.13 17.32
CA GLU A 239 30.62 -6.80 18.53
C GLU A 239 29.35 -7.67 18.69
N ASP A 240 28.64 -7.92 17.59
CA ASP A 240 27.46 -8.79 17.55
C ASP A 240 27.83 -10.24 17.81
N VAL A 241 28.89 -10.72 17.14
CA VAL A 241 29.38 -12.09 17.29
C VAL A 241 29.85 -12.34 18.71
N SER A 242 30.58 -11.40 19.32
CA SER A 242 30.96 -11.51 20.74
C SER A 242 29.72 -11.62 21.63
N GLY A 243 28.64 -10.87 21.36
CA GLY A 243 27.40 -11.01 22.12
C GLY A 243 26.74 -12.39 21.98
N ILE A 244 26.71 -12.96 20.77
CA ILE A 244 26.16 -14.31 20.55
C ILE A 244 27.03 -15.37 21.23
N VAL A 245 28.36 -15.30 21.10
CA VAL A 245 29.28 -16.28 21.69
C VAL A 245 29.32 -16.18 23.22
N ASP A 246 29.42 -14.97 23.78
CA ASP A 246 29.53 -14.74 25.22
C ASP A 246 28.24 -15.14 25.97
N PHE A 247 27.06 -14.85 25.39
CA PHE A 247 25.77 -14.96 26.09
C PHE A 247 24.84 -16.06 25.58
N LEU A 248 25.03 -16.58 24.37
CA LEU A 248 24.25 -17.68 23.78
C LEU A 248 25.10 -18.91 23.41
N PRO A 249 26.00 -19.42 24.29
CA PRO A 249 26.93 -20.51 23.95
C PRO A 249 26.25 -21.85 23.62
N LYS A 250 24.98 -22.01 24.01
CA LYS A 250 24.14 -23.20 23.78
C LYS A 250 23.24 -23.11 22.55
N ILE A 251 23.46 -22.13 21.67
CA ILE A 251 22.67 -21.97 20.46
C ILE A 251 22.92 -23.16 19.50
N GLU A 252 21.87 -23.92 19.20
CA GLU A 252 21.92 -25.07 18.31
C GLU A 252 21.69 -24.70 16.84
N VAL A 253 20.96 -23.62 16.57
CA VAL A 253 20.58 -23.20 15.22
C VAL A 253 20.75 -21.69 15.04
N LEU A 254 21.60 -21.29 14.10
CA LEU A 254 21.81 -19.89 13.73
C LEU A 254 21.62 -19.70 12.21
N ASP A 255 20.66 -18.86 11.82
CA ASP A 255 20.41 -18.50 10.43
C ASP A 255 20.70 -17.01 10.21
N LEU A 256 21.77 -16.72 9.46
CA LEU A 256 22.18 -15.37 9.08
C LEU A 256 21.99 -15.13 7.57
N SER A 257 21.21 -15.95 6.87
CA SER A 257 21.12 -15.92 5.40
C SER A 257 20.77 -14.52 4.84
N GLY A 258 21.52 -14.09 3.82
CA GLY A 258 21.38 -12.78 3.19
C GLY A 258 21.98 -11.62 3.98
N SER A 259 22.88 -11.88 4.94
CA SER A 259 23.58 -10.89 5.75
C SER A 259 24.92 -10.45 5.16
N GLN A 260 25.46 -9.33 5.67
CA GLN A 260 26.85 -8.95 5.49
C GLN A 260 27.65 -9.44 6.70
N ILE A 261 28.66 -10.28 6.46
CA ILE A 261 29.52 -10.87 7.51
C ILE A 261 30.89 -11.20 6.90
N ARG A 262 32.00 -10.91 7.60
CA ARG A 262 33.35 -11.24 7.12
C ARG A 262 33.79 -12.61 7.64
N LYS A 263 34.90 -13.11 7.09
CA LYS A 263 35.43 -14.44 7.40
C LYS A 263 35.78 -14.59 8.88
N GLU A 264 36.33 -13.54 9.49
CA GLU A 264 36.76 -13.50 10.88
C GLU A 264 35.57 -13.67 11.84
N GLU A 265 34.45 -12.96 11.57
CA GLU A 265 33.19 -13.15 12.29
C GLU A 265 32.62 -14.58 12.13
N VAL A 266 32.66 -15.15 10.92
CA VAL A 266 32.19 -16.54 10.69
C VAL A 266 33.02 -17.54 11.49
N LEU A 267 34.35 -17.42 11.48
CA LEU A 267 35.23 -18.29 12.26
C LEU A 267 34.98 -18.15 13.77
N ALA A 268 34.77 -16.93 14.26
CA ALA A 268 34.47 -16.68 15.67
C ALA A 268 33.12 -17.29 16.12
N ILE A 269 32.09 -17.30 15.26
CA ILE A 269 30.84 -18.03 15.53
C ILE A 269 31.10 -19.54 15.62
N VAL A 270 31.81 -20.10 14.62
CA VAL A 270 32.07 -21.55 14.52
C VAL A 270 32.91 -22.06 15.69
N ASP A 271 33.91 -21.29 16.14
CA ASP A 271 34.76 -21.67 17.28
C ASP A 271 34.08 -21.40 18.63
N GLY A 272 33.20 -20.40 18.72
CA GLY A 272 32.56 -19.97 19.97
C GLY A 272 31.29 -20.75 20.33
N CYS A 273 30.43 -21.06 19.35
CA CYS A 273 29.14 -21.73 19.58
C CYS A 273 29.28 -23.26 19.50
N GLN A 274 29.80 -23.86 20.57
CA GLN A 274 30.17 -25.29 20.62
C GLN A 274 28.99 -26.28 20.45
N GLU A 275 27.75 -25.87 20.76
CA GLU A 275 26.55 -26.71 20.62
C GLU A 275 25.83 -26.53 19.26
N LEU A 276 26.41 -25.77 18.32
CA LEU A 276 25.79 -25.38 17.05
C LEU A 276 25.64 -26.57 16.07
N LYS A 277 24.41 -27.04 15.90
CA LYS A 277 24.03 -28.13 14.98
C LYS A 277 23.75 -27.63 13.57
N ARG A 278 23.22 -26.41 13.41
CA ARG A 278 22.94 -25.80 12.09
C ARG A 278 23.39 -24.34 12.02
N LEU A 279 24.13 -24.02 10.97
CA LEU A 279 24.53 -22.66 10.61
C LEU A 279 24.18 -22.39 9.14
N SER A 280 23.30 -21.43 8.88
CA SER A 280 22.96 -21.00 7.51
C SER A 280 23.50 -19.60 7.22
N LEU A 281 24.29 -19.51 6.17
CA LEU A 281 24.93 -18.31 5.63
C LEU A 281 24.58 -18.11 4.14
N LYS A 282 23.46 -18.68 3.65
CA LYS A 282 23.09 -18.58 2.23
C LYS A 282 22.98 -17.14 1.76
N ASP A 283 23.43 -16.86 0.55
CA ASP A 283 23.41 -15.53 -0.07
C ASP A 283 24.09 -14.42 0.78
N CYS A 284 25.02 -14.76 1.68
CA CYS A 284 25.77 -13.78 2.46
C CYS A 284 26.88 -13.09 1.65
N VAL A 285 27.23 -11.88 2.05
CA VAL A 285 28.27 -11.05 1.40
C VAL A 285 29.38 -10.71 2.39
N GLY A 286 30.64 -10.81 1.95
CA GLY A 286 31.82 -10.41 2.73
C GLY A 286 32.80 -11.55 3.04
N PHE A 287 32.50 -12.80 2.66
CA PHE A 287 33.43 -13.92 2.80
C PHE A 287 33.20 -14.99 1.73
N GLU A 288 34.22 -15.81 1.51
CA GLU A 288 34.12 -17.08 0.79
C GLU A 288 34.37 -18.22 1.78
N ALA A 289 33.58 -19.30 1.68
CA ALA A 289 33.72 -20.47 2.53
C ALA A 289 34.90 -21.34 2.05
N ASP A 290 36.12 -20.91 2.35
CA ASP A 290 37.36 -21.59 2.01
C ASP A 290 37.61 -22.87 2.85
N GLU A 291 38.74 -23.54 2.59
CA GLU A 291 39.09 -24.78 3.30
C GLU A 291 39.16 -24.59 4.81
N GLU A 292 39.58 -23.43 5.32
CA GLU A 292 39.72 -23.19 6.75
C GLU A 292 38.35 -23.03 7.43
N VAL A 293 37.42 -22.29 6.81
CA VAL A 293 36.03 -22.20 7.28
C VAL A 293 35.39 -23.59 7.29
N ARG A 294 35.53 -24.36 6.21
CA ARG A 294 35.02 -25.74 6.13
C ARG A 294 35.68 -26.65 7.16
N ARG A 295 36.98 -26.51 7.43
CA ARG A 295 37.75 -27.33 8.37
C ARG A 295 37.25 -27.15 9.81
N ARG A 296 36.98 -25.92 10.24
CA ARG A 296 36.44 -25.61 11.58
C ARG A 296 34.96 -25.98 11.69
N ALA A 297 34.17 -25.73 10.64
CA ALA A 297 32.74 -26.04 10.61
C ALA A 297 32.40 -27.55 10.57
N ARG A 298 33.38 -28.47 10.55
CA ARG A 298 33.16 -29.93 10.47
C ARG A 298 32.34 -30.54 11.61
N GLY A 299 32.23 -29.85 12.75
CA GLY A 299 31.36 -30.27 13.87
C GLY A 299 29.86 -29.94 13.65
N ILE A 300 29.54 -29.04 12.73
CA ILE A 300 28.18 -28.56 12.47
C ILE A 300 27.48 -29.54 11.52
N GLN A 301 26.34 -30.09 11.95
CA GLN A 301 25.60 -31.12 11.19
C GLN A 301 25.03 -30.58 9.87
N VAL A 302 24.59 -29.33 9.86
CA VAL A 302 24.01 -28.65 8.69
C VAL A 302 24.68 -27.28 8.53
N PHE A 303 25.72 -27.21 7.70
CA PHE A 303 26.38 -25.95 7.35
C PHE A 303 26.04 -25.56 5.90
N GLU A 304 25.29 -24.48 5.74
CA GLU A 304 24.76 -24.01 4.46
C GLU A 304 25.39 -22.66 4.08
N PHE A 305 26.03 -22.56 2.90
CA PHE A 305 26.73 -21.35 2.44
C PHE A 305 26.57 -21.11 0.93
N ASP A 306 25.52 -21.67 0.33
CA ASP A 306 25.20 -21.49 -1.09
C ASP A 306 24.99 -20.00 -1.42
N GLY A 307 25.58 -19.52 -2.51
CA GLY A 307 25.41 -18.13 -2.96
C GLY A 307 26.28 -17.08 -2.25
N CYS A 308 27.12 -17.47 -1.28
CA CYS A 308 28.09 -16.56 -0.65
C CYS A 308 29.03 -15.90 -1.67
N ARG A 309 29.39 -14.63 -1.44
CA ARG A 309 30.35 -13.89 -2.28
C ARG A 309 31.29 -13.01 -1.45
N VAL A 310 32.53 -12.90 -1.95
CA VAL A 310 33.48 -11.87 -1.52
C VAL A 310 33.01 -10.50 -2.03
N GLU A 311 33.37 -9.45 -1.31
CA GLU A 311 33.07 -8.06 -1.70
C GLU A 311 34.07 -7.60 -2.78
N ASP A 312 33.59 -7.51 -4.03
CA ASP A 312 34.41 -7.11 -5.18
C ASP A 312 34.77 -5.61 -5.14
N GLY A 313 35.96 -5.29 -4.61
CA GLY A 313 36.78 -4.23 -5.16
C GLY A 313 36.52 -2.78 -4.73
N LEU A 314 36.54 -2.49 -3.43
CA LEU A 314 37.06 -1.21 -2.91
C LEU A 314 37.96 -1.42 -1.69
N ARG A 315 39.15 -1.99 -1.92
CA ARG A 315 40.24 -1.94 -0.93
C ARG A 315 40.86 -0.54 -0.88
N ASN A 316 40.33 0.30 0.01
CA ASN A 316 41.09 1.16 0.94
C ASN A 316 40.16 2.19 1.60
N SER A 317 39.58 1.83 2.74
CA SER A 317 39.14 2.79 3.77
C SER A 317 39.14 2.12 5.15
N GLU A 318 40.26 1.48 5.51
CA GLU A 318 40.62 1.39 6.92
C GLU A 318 41.16 2.78 7.34
N ASP A 319 40.84 3.21 8.57
CA ASP A 319 41.12 4.54 9.13
C ASP A 319 40.54 5.77 8.40
N GLN A 320 39.20 5.91 8.42
CA GLN A 320 38.54 7.19 8.77
C GLN A 320 37.03 7.02 9.03
N SER A 321 36.71 6.54 10.23
CA SER A 321 35.44 6.87 10.89
C SER A 321 35.70 7.08 12.37
N GLU A 322 36.30 8.22 12.70
CA GLU A 322 36.24 8.72 14.08
C GLU A 322 34.78 8.76 14.49
N VAL A 323 34.49 8.15 15.64
CA VAL A 323 33.17 8.22 16.24
C VAL A 323 33.00 9.65 16.76
N GLU A 324 32.29 10.50 16.02
CA GLU A 324 31.77 11.75 16.58
C GLU A 324 30.75 11.42 17.67
N VAL A 325 31.30 11.32 18.89
CA VAL A 325 30.52 11.11 20.11
C VAL A 325 29.73 12.39 20.39
N TRP A 326 28.44 12.39 20.05
CA TRP A 326 27.47 13.37 20.56
C TRP A 326 27.22 13.16 22.07
N ARG A 327 28.21 13.56 22.88
CA ARG A 327 28.19 13.55 24.35
C ARG A 327 27.44 14.77 24.89
N ASN A 328 26.12 14.83 24.68
CA ASN A 328 25.29 15.87 25.30
C ASN A 328 24.95 15.52 26.77
N PHE A 329 25.89 15.82 27.67
CA PHE A 329 25.65 15.93 29.11
C PHE A 329 25.16 17.35 29.47
N LYS A 330 23.84 17.60 29.59
CA LYS A 330 23.21 18.65 30.43
C LYS A 330 21.66 18.56 30.43
N PRO A 331 20.93 19.27 31.32
CA PRO A 331 19.70 18.75 31.92
C PRO A 331 18.48 18.78 31.00
N GLN A 332 17.69 17.72 31.07
CA GLN A 332 16.42 17.61 30.34
C GLN A 332 15.29 18.29 31.10
N MET A 333 14.62 19.24 30.45
CA MET A 333 13.31 19.75 30.87
C MET A 333 12.25 18.73 30.45
N MET A 334 11.52 18.14 31.41
CA MET A 334 10.45 17.18 31.13
C MET A 334 9.08 17.84 31.24
N VAL A 335 8.33 17.82 30.13
CA VAL A 335 6.93 18.26 30.06
C VAL A 335 6.04 17.02 30.01
N TRP A 336 5.07 16.92 30.92
CA TRP A 336 4.13 15.79 30.99
C TRP A 336 2.69 16.27 30.81
N GLN A 337 1.98 15.67 29.86
CA GLN A 337 0.55 15.87 29.63
C GLN A 337 -0.21 14.56 29.87
N ASN A 338 -1.16 14.56 30.81
CA ASN A 338 -2.07 13.42 31.04
C ASN A 338 -3.50 13.83 30.65
N VAL A 339 -4.17 13.02 29.82
CA VAL A 339 -5.57 13.24 29.39
C VAL A 339 -6.40 11.98 29.66
N GLY A 340 -7.42 12.07 30.52
CA GLY A 340 -8.36 10.98 30.81
C GLY A 340 -8.62 10.71 32.30
N LEU A 341 -9.51 9.76 32.60
CA LEU A 341 -9.86 9.32 33.97
C LEU A 341 -8.90 8.22 34.43
N LEU A 342 -7.91 8.56 35.25
CA LEU A 342 -6.92 7.61 35.80
C LEU A 342 -6.60 7.91 37.27
N VAL A 343 -6.27 6.85 38.02
CA VAL A 343 -5.58 6.96 39.32
C VAL A 343 -4.09 6.88 39.05
N VAL A 344 -3.32 7.86 39.52
CA VAL A 344 -1.91 8.02 39.17
C VAL A 344 -1.04 7.91 40.42
N VAL A 345 -0.27 6.82 40.51
CA VAL A 345 0.75 6.60 41.56
C VAL A 345 2.14 6.76 40.95
N ARG A 346 2.98 7.67 41.46
CA ARG A 346 4.32 7.94 40.91
C ARG A 346 5.38 8.19 41.98
N GLN A 347 6.59 7.67 41.74
CA GLN A 347 7.78 7.87 42.55
C GLN A 347 8.86 8.61 41.72
N ASN A 348 9.36 9.73 42.23
CA ASN A 348 10.39 10.54 41.55
C ASN A 348 11.72 10.47 42.32
N VAL A 349 12.83 10.28 41.59
CA VAL A 349 14.19 10.15 42.16
C VAL A 349 15.16 11.06 41.41
N GLY A 350 15.86 11.94 42.14
CA GLY A 350 16.88 12.86 41.60
C GLY A 350 16.40 14.29 41.28
N PRO A 351 17.33 15.25 41.04
CA PRO A 351 17.03 16.66 40.77
C PRO A 351 16.55 16.87 39.32
N GLN A 352 15.35 17.40 39.15
CA GLN A 352 14.73 17.65 37.83
C GLN A 352 13.88 18.93 37.81
N VAL A 353 13.78 19.57 36.65
CA VAL A 353 12.78 20.62 36.37
C VAL A 353 11.63 19.98 35.62
N VAL A 354 10.43 20.00 36.21
CA VAL A 354 9.27 19.26 35.67
C VAL A 354 8.06 20.19 35.51
N VAL A 355 7.56 20.26 34.28
CA VAL A 355 6.39 21.05 33.90
C VAL A 355 5.20 20.11 33.67
N TRP A 356 4.06 20.39 34.27
CA TRP A 356 2.90 19.50 34.29
C TRP A 356 1.65 20.17 33.72
N GLN A 357 0.95 19.48 32.82
CA GLN A 357 -0.40 19.82 32.43
C GLN A 357 -1.35 18.63 32.67
N ASN A 358 -2.33 18.81 33.56
CA ASN A 358 -3.35 17.80 33.85
C ASN A 358 -4.70 18.22 33.27
N VAL A 359 -5.31 17.37 32.44
CA VAL A 359 -6.62 17.63 31.82
C VAL A 359 -7.62 16.56 32.26
N GLY A 360 -8.54 16.95 33.16
CA GLY A 360 -9.60 16.09 33.70
C GLY A 360 -9.49 15.76 35.20
N PRO A 361 -10.59 15.27 35.81
CA PRO A 361 -10.62 14.91 37.23
C PRO A 361 -9.87 13.59 37.50
N GLN A 362 -8.97 13.59 38.47
CA GLN A 362 -8.12 12.44 38.84
C GLN A 362 -7.79 12.44 40.34
N MET A 363 -7.27 11.30 40.82
CA MET A 363 -6.67 11.15 42.15
C MET A 363 -5.17 10.82 41.98
N VAL A 364 -4.30 11.59 42.64
CA VAL A 364 -2.84 11.50 42.47
C VAL A 364 -2.16 11.17 43.79
N VAL A 365 -1.32 10.13 43.79
CA VAL A 365 -0.49 9.69 44.93
C VAL A 365 0.97 9.81 44.53
N GLN A 366 1.74 10.64 45.24
CA GLN A 366 3.12 10.98 44.87
C GLN A 366 4.11 10.78 46.03
N GLN A 367 5.26 10.17 45.73
CA GLN A 367 6.40 10.01 46.65
C GLN A 367 7.68 10.55 46.00
N ASN A 368 8.38 11.49 46.64
CA ASN A 368 9.65 12.01 46.15
C ASN A 368 10.80 11.54 47.04
N VAL A 369 11.93 11.16 46.43
CA VAL A 369 13.14 10.69 47.12
C VAL A 369 14.37 11.29 46.45
N GLY A 370 14.95 12.35 47.01
CA GLY A 370 16.16 12.99 46.49
C GLY A 370 16.48 14.36 47.12
N PRO A 371 17.67 14.94 46.86
CA PRO A 371 18.07 16.23 47.43
C PRO A 371 17.25 17.43 46.90
N LEU A 372 17.19 18.49 47.71
CA LEU A 372 16.28 19.65 47.63
C LEU A 372 16.49 20.64 46.45
N VAL A 373 16.65 20.16 45.22
CA VAL A 373 16.69 21.02 44.01
C VAL A 373 15.81 20.44 42.90
N ALA A 374 14.51 20.73 42.98
CA ALA A 374 13.55 20.44 41.91
C ALA A 374 12.56 21.60 41.75
N VAL A 375 12.53 22.23 40.57
CA VAL A 375 11.57 23.29 40.24
C VAL A 375 10.38 22.65 39.52
N VAL A 376 9.18 22.86 40.06
CA VAL A 376 7.96 22.20 39.58
C VAL A 376 6.90 23.23 39.20
N VAL A 377 6.60 23.34 37.91
CA VAL A 377 5.58 24.26 37.37
C VAL A 377 4.36 23.43 36.97
N ARG A 378 3.14 23.85 37.39
CA ARG A 378 1.91 23.07 37.15
C ARG A 378 0.78 23.95 36.64
N GLN A 379 0.09 23.48 35.61
CA GLN A 379 -1.19 24.02 35.13
C GLN A 379 -2.24 22.89 35.18
N ASN A 380 -3.36 23.11 35.87
CA ASN A 380 -4.39 22.10 36.09
C ASN A 380 -5.72 22.55 35.47
N VAL A 381 -6.37 21.67 34.72
CA VAL A 381 -7.69 21.88 34.11
C VAL A 381 -8.64 20.79 34.62
N GLY A 382 -9.23 21.00 35.80
CA GLY A 382 -10.16 20.08 36.45
C GLY A 382 -10.00 19.96 37.97
N SER A 383 -10.98 19.35 38.64
CA SER A 383 -11.02 19.13 40.09
C SER A 383 -10.34 17.81 40.51
N GLN A 384 -9.47 17.83 41.51
CA GLN A 384 -8.65 16.66 41.92
C GLN A 384 -8.44 16.53 43.44
N VAL A 385 -8.05 15.33 43.89
CA VAL A 385 -7.61 15.02 45.27
C VAL A 385 -6.17 14.48 45.23
N VAL A 386 -5.29 14.97 46.12
CA VAL A 386 -3.85 14.68 46.10
C VAL A 386 -3.35 14.18 47.46
N VAL A 387 -2.57 13.09 47.45
CA VAL A 387 -1.90 12.53 48.63
C VAL A 387 -0.38 12.49 48.39
N ARG A 388 0.41 12.95 49.37
CA ARG A 388 1.89 13.00 49.29
C ARG A 388 2.55 12.33 50.49
N ARG A 389 3.73 11.73 50.26
CA ARG A 389 4.63 11.26 51.32
C ARG A 389 6.08 11.42 50.85
N ASP A 390 6.83 12.32 51.47
CA ASP A 390 8.25 12.53 51.16
C ASP A 390 9.12 11.73 52.16
N VAL A 391 10.21 11.14 51.68
CA VAL A 391 11.12 10.33 52.50
C VAL A 391 12.57 10.68 52.17
N GLY A 392 13.29 11.23 53.15
CA GLY A 392 14.72 11.53 53.09
C GLY A 392 15.41 11.15 54.41
N PRO A 393 16.74 10.97 54.41
CA PRO A 393 17.48 10.54 55.59
C PRO A 393 17.46 11.62 56.68
N SER A 394 17.21 11.19 57.92
CA SER A 394 17.19 12.05 59.11
C SER A 394 18.60 12.46 59.54
N GLY A 395 18.87 13.77 59.64
CA GLY A 395 20.10 14.27 60.26
C GLY A 395 20.21 15.80 60.34
N GLY A 396 20.04 16.35 61.55
CA GLY A 396 20.58 17.66 61.97
C GLY A 396 19.93 18.93 61.41
N GLY A 397 19.22 19.69 62.26
CA GLY A 397 18.88 21.11 62.01
C GLY A 397 20.00 22.06 62.51
N PRO A 398 19.71 23.32 62.92
CA PRO A 398 18.42 24.04 62.86
C PRO A 398 18.51 25.42 62.16
N ALA A 399 17.37 25.98 61.71
CA ALA A 399 17.10 27.43 61.77
C ALA A 399 15.62 27.77 61.51
N GLU A 400 15.16 28.77 62.22
CA GLU A 400 13.79 29.18 62.50
C GLU A 400 12.89 29.61 61.33
N ARG A 401 11.58 29.49 61.58
CA ARG A 401 10.51 30.18 60.84
C ARG A 401 10.49 31.66 61.22
N ARG A 402 10.02 32.53 60.33
CA ARG A 402 9.04 33.57 60.70
C ARG A 402 7.99 33.74 59.61
N ALA A 403 6.75 33.95 60.03
CA ALA A 403 5.57 33.99 59.18
C ALA A 403 4.84 35.33 59.34
N LEU A 404 4.13 35.73 58.29
CA LEU A 404 2.88 36.49 58.35
C LEU A 404 1.99 35.89 57.24
N GLY A 405 0.71 35.58 57.42
CA GLY A 405 -0.15 35.78 58.59
C GLY A 405 -1.53 36.20 58.09
N GLY A 406 -2.53 35.31 58.19
CA GLY A 406 -3.86 35.58 57.62
C GLY A 406 -4.73 34.33 57.56
N GLY A 407 -5.30 33.95 58.71
CA GLY A 407 -6.31 32.90 58.81
C GLY A 407 -7.53 33.38 59.62
N LEU A 408 -8.42 32.43 59.93
CA LEU A 408 -9.74 32.57 60.59
C LEU A 408 -10.91 32.87 59.64
N SER A 409 -12.11 32.32 59.82
CA SER A 409 -12.55 31.08 60.50
C SER A 409 -14.05 30.87 60.25
N GLU A 410 -14.47 29.61 60.15
CA GLU A 410 -15.81 29.03 60.42
C GLU A 410 -17.06 29.93 60.58
N ARG A 411 -18.18 29.51 59.96
CA ARG A 411 -19.46 29.37 60.67
C ARG A 411 -20.39 28.33 60.03
N ARG A 412 -21.14 27.63 60.89
CA ARG A 412 -22.15 26.60 60.57
C ARG A 412 -23.54 27.23 60.40
N ALA A 413 -24.43 26.54 59.65
CA ALA A 413 -25.89 26.38 59.85
C ALA A 413 -26.53 26.00 58.50
N SER A 414 -27.62 25.25 58.37
CA SER A 414 -28.39 24.37 59.28
C SER A 414 -29.38 23.56 58.41
N GLY A 415 -29.78 22.34 58.81
CA GLY A 415 -30.63 21.47 57.98
C GLY A 415 -32.14 21.76 58.04
N GLY A 416 -32.89 21.13 57.13
CA GLY A 416 -34.37 21.06 57.13
C GLY A 416 -34.88 20.13 56.03
N GLY A 417 -35.66 19.10 56.39
CA GLY A 417 -36.40 18.23 55.45
C GLY A 417 -37.82 18.78 55.17
N PRO A 418 -38.84 17.95 54.81
CA PRO A 418 -38.87 16.47 54.77
C PRO A 418 -39.32 15.90 53.39
N ALA A 419 -39.64 14.60 53.35
CA ALA A 419 -40.03 13.85 52.16
C ALA A 419 -41.56 13.69 52.00
N GLU A 420 -42.05 13.44 50.78
CA GLU A 420 -43.10 12.40 50.55
C GLU A 420 -43.24 11.91 49.09
N ARG A 421 -44.26 11.06 48.81
CA ARG A 421 -44.24 9.98 47.81
C ARG A 421 -45.16 10.21 46.57
N ARG A 422 -44.74 9.61 45.43
CA ARG A 422 -45.53 9.02 44.29
C ARG A 422 -46.82 9.74 43.81
N THR A 423 -47.05 9.94 42.50
CA THR A 423 -47.70 8.94 41.62
C THR A 423 -47.99 9.45 40.18
N PHE A 424 -48.15 8.51 39.21
CA PHE A 424 -48.90 8.56 37.91
C PHE A 424 -48.65 9.70 36.88
N ARG A 425 -48.92 9.60 35.56
CA ARG A 425 -48.89 8.60 34.47
C ARG A 425 -49.42 9.34 33.21
N TRP A 426 -48.70 9.30 32.09
CA TRP A 426 -49.13 9.38 30.66
C TRP A 426 -50.53 9.92 30.26
N TRP A 427 -50.61 10.80 29.23
CA TRP A 427 -51.46 10.57 28.01
C TRP A 427 -51.06 11.38 26.75
N SER A 428 -51.95 11.63 25.76
CA SER A 428 -51.58 11.84 24.33
C SER A 428 -52.57 12.66 23.45
N GLY A 429 -52.17 12.96 22.19
CA GLY A 429 -52.95 13.67 21.14
C GLY A 429 -52.25 14.97 20.64
N ARG A 430 -52.09 15.33 19.35
CA ARG A 430 -53.04 15.58 18.20
C ARG A 430 -54.08 16.67 18.53
N THR A 431 -54.42 17.69 17.70
CA THR A 431 -54.25 17.93 16.23
C THR A 431 -54.53 19.41 15.82
N SER A 432 -54.07 19.85 14.62
CA SER A 432 -54.58 20.96 13.74
C SER A 432 -54.63 22.44 14.22
N GLY A 433 -54.46 23.49 13.38
CA GLY A 433 -54.11 23.60 11.94
C GLY A 433 -54.28 25.02 11.31
N LEU A 434 -53.89 25.16 10.03
CA LEU A 434 -54.25 26.19 9.01
C LEU A 434 -53.78 27.68 9.12
N ARG A 435 -53.05 28.14 8.09
CA ARG A 435 -53.59 28.99 6.98
C ARG A 435 -52.73 28.99 5.72
N TRP A 436 -53.34 29.35 4.59
CA TRP A 436 -52.79 29.41 3.23
C TRP A 436 -52.59 30.86 2.76
N TRP A 437 -51.72 31.08 1.76
CA TRP A 437 -51.88 32.12 0.73
C TRP A 437 -51.45 31.57 -0.65
N SER A 438 -52.06 32.08 -1.73
CA SER A 438 -51.89 31.57 -3.10
C SER A 438 -51.73 32.71 -4.10
N GLY A 439 -50.85 32.56 -5.10
CA GLY A 439 -50.74 33.48 -6.25
C GLY A 439 -49.98 32.86 -7.42
N ARG A 440 -50.50 33.01 -8.65
CA ARG A 440 -49.88 32.53 -9.90
C ARG A 440 -49.43 33.71 -10.75
N THR A 441 -48.36 33.52 -11.54
CA THR A 441 -48.07 34.11 -12.88
C THR A 441 -46.67 33.56 -13.30
N SER A 442 -46.56 32.58 -14.21
CA SER A 442 -46.54 32.67 -15.68
C SER A 442 -45.28 33.32 -16.29
N GLY A 443 -44.44 32.56 -17.03
CA GLY A 443 -43.41 33.17 -17.90
C GLY A 443 -42.17 32.33 -18.27
N LEU A 444 -42.30 31.48 -19.30
CA LEU A 444 -41.28 31.07 -20.30
C LEU A 444 -39.96 30.34 -19.92
N GLN A 445 -39.49 29.54 -20.89
CA GLN A 445 -38.37 28.60 -20.86
C GLN A 445 -37.13 29.11 -21.64
N VAL A 446 -36.12 28.22 -21.72
CA VAL A 446 -34.99 28.07 -22.69
C VAL A 446 -33.64 28.32 -22.01
N VAL A 447 -32.90 27.32 -21.50
CA VAL A 447 -32.30 26.10 -22.12
C VAL A 447 -31.19 26.39 -23.13
N VAL A 448 -29.93 26.14 -22.72
CA VAL A 448 -29.00 25.31 -23.51
C VAL A 448 -28.28 24.34 -22.58
N GLN A 449 -28.59 23.05 -22.71
CA GLN A 449 -27.67 21.98 -22.29
C GLN A 449 -26.67 21.73 -23.43
N GLN A 450 -25.47 21.24 -23.11
CA GLN A 450 -24.87 20.17 -23.91
C GLN A 450 -23.93 19.29 -23.09
N LYS A 451 -24.48 18.18 -22.57
CA LYS A 451 -23.71 17.00 -22.15
C LYS A 451 -24.43 15.74 -22.66
N LEU A 452 -24.29 15.48 -23.95
CA LEU A 452 -24.96 14.37 -24.62
C LEU A 452 -24.23 13.04 -24.37
N ARG A 453 -24.86 12.22 -23.54
CA ARG A 453 -25.30 10.84 -23.83
C ARG A 453 -24.36 9.91 -24.62
N ARG A 454 -23.88 8.88 -23.93
CA ARG A 454 -24.13 7.47 -24.31
C ARG A 454 -24.52 6.62 -23.09
N GLN A 455 -25.71 6.86 -22.57
CA GLN A 455 -26.52 5.81 -21.94
C GLN A 455 -27.71 5.56 -22.87
N MET A 456 -27.93 4.31 -23.24
CA MET A 456 -29.19 3.85 -23.82
C MET A 456 -29.79 2.72 -22.97
N VAL A 457 -30.86 3.09 -22.26
CA VAL A 457 -32.16 2.40 -22.24
C VAL A 457 -32.19 0.92 -21.79
N VAL A 458 -32.32 0.69 -20.48
CA VAL A 458 -33.17 -0.39 -19.90
C VAL A 458 -33.81 0.05 -18.54
N GLN A 459 -34.26 1.31 -18.41
CA GLN A 459 -35.01 1.76 -17.21
C GLN A 459 -36.15 2.75 -17.52
N GLN A 460 -37.16 2.25 -18.23
CA GLN A 460 -38.56 2.64 -18.04
C GLN A 460 -39.39 1.35 -17.98
N TRP A 461 -40.68 1.45 -17.65
CA TRP A 461 -41.62 0.33 -17.39
C TRP A 461 -41.62 -0.25 -15.96
N PHE A 462 -41.78 0.63 -14.96
CA PHE A 462 -42.61 0.32 -13.79
C PHE A 462 -43.43 1.55 -13.39
N ASP A 463 -44.58 1.73 -14.04
CA ASP A 463 -45.67 2.56 -13.55
C ASP A 463 -46.96 1.73 -13.56
N ARG A 464 -47.76 1.84 -12.50
CA ARG A 464 -48.96 1.01 -12.31
C ARG A 464 -50.20 1.66 -12.91
N THR A 465 -50.76 1.08 -13.96
CA THR A 465 -52.22 1.07 -14.22
C THR A 465 -52.58 -0.06 -15.19
N PRO A 466 -53.74 -0.73 -15.05
CA PRO A 466 -54.03 -1.94 -15.81
C PRO A 466 -54.70 -1.63 -17.15
N VAL A 467 -54.03 -1.94 -18.27
CA VAL A 467 -54.64 -1.98 -19.60
C VAL A 467 -54.39 -3.36 -20.23
N LYS A 468 -55.43 -3.92 -20.84
CA LYS A 468 -55.42 -5.30 -21.38
C LYS A 468 -54.59 -5.38 -22.67
N GLN A 469 -53.77 -6.44 -22.76
CA GLN A 469 -53.49 -7.28 -23.96
C GLN A 469 -53.79 -6.64 -25.35
N ASN A 470 -52.83 -6.52 -26.28
CA ASN A 470 -52.13 -7.68 -26.88
C ASN A 470 -50.96 -7.32 -27.82
N MET A 471 -50.16 -8.33 -28.17
CA MET A 471 -49.12 -8.41 -29.23
C MET A 471 -47.80 -7.63 -29.06
N HIS A 472 -46.86 -8.23 -28.31
CA HIS A 472 -45.43 -8.19 -28.66
C HIS A 472 -44.80 -9.56 -28.38
N GLY A 473 -44.10 -10.14 -29.36
CA GLY A 473 -43.35 -11.38 -29.17
C GLY A 473 -42.17 -11.16 -28.22
N THR A 474 -42.10 -11.92 -27.13
CA THR A 474 -41.01 -11.80 -26.15
C THR A 474 -39.74 -12.50 -26.64
N TRP A 475 -38.56 -11.96 -26.30
CA TRP A 475 -37.25 -12.57 -26.59
C TRP A 475 -37.08 -14.00 -26.05
N SER A 476 -37.97 -14.44 -25.15
CA SER A 476 -38.08 -15.82 -24.68
C SER A 476 -38.59 -16.81 -25.74
N ALA A 477 -39.19 -16.33 -26.83
CA ALA A 477 -39.73 -17.14 -27.93
C ALA A 477 -38.77 -17.30 -29.12
N MET A 478 -37.55 -16.76 -29.03
CA MET A 478 -36.51 -16.92 -30.04
C MET A 478 -35.90 -18.33 -29.98
N GLU A 479 -35.64 -18.93 -31.14
CA GLU A 479 -35.09 -20.28 -31.23
C GLU A 479 -33.69 -20.39 -30.61
N LEU A 480 -33.39 -21.56 -30.02
CA LEU A 480 -32.16 -21.81 -29.26
C LEU A 480 -30.91 -21.57 -30.11
N ASP A 481 -30.87 -22.07 -31.33
CA ASP A 481 -29.73 -21.96 -32.23
C ASP A 481 -29.46 -20.49 -32.61
N CYS A 482 -30.52 -19.71 -32.83
CA CYS A 482 -30.41 -18.27 -33.08
C CYS A 482 -29.84 -17.51 -31.87
N LEU A 483 -30.22 -17.88 -30.65
CA LEU A 483 -29.64 -17.31 -29.42
C LEU A 483 -28.17 -17.70 -29.27
N VAL A 484 -27.80 -18.95 -29.54
CA VAL A 484 -26.41 -19.43 -29.49
C VAL A 484 -25.52 -18.70 -30.50
N GLU A 485 -25.98 -18.48 -31.74
CA GLU A 485 -25.26 -17.71 -32.77
C GLU A 485 -25.03 -16.24 -32.38
N ILE A 486 -25.94 -15.64 -31.60
CA ILE A 486 -25.76 -14.30 -31.04
C ILE A 486 -24.76 -14.36 -29.87
N PHE A 487 -24.91 -15.32 -28.96
CA PHE A 487 -24.11 -15.42 -27.74
C PHE A 487 -22.65 -15.78 -28.02
N MET A 488 -22.35 -16.52 -29.09
CA MET A 488 -20.99 -16.74 -29.61
C MET A 488 -20.24 -15.45 -30.00
N LYS A 489 -20.92 -14.31 -30.08
CA LYS A 489 -20.34 -12.99 -30.41
C LYS A 489 -20.23 -12.06 -29.20
N LEU A 490 -20.70 -12.48 -28.04
CA LEU A 490 -20.63 -11.71 -26.79
C LEU A 490 -19.28 -11.91 -26.08
N SER A 491 -18.94 -10.96 -25.23
CA SER A 491 -17.76 -11.02 -24.37
C SER A 491 -17.99 -11.94 -23.15
N LEU A 492 -16.89 -12.37 -22.52
CA LEU A 492 -16.94 -13.31 -21.40
C LEU A 492 -17.67 -12.74 -20.17
N ASP A 493 -17.69 -11.42 -19.97
CA ASP A 493 -18.46 -10.76 -18.91
C ASP A 493 -19.97 -10.84 -19.15
N ASP A 494 -20.44 -10.52 -20.36
CA ASP A 494 -21.86 -10.65 -20.74
C ASP A 494 -22.34 -12.11 -20.64
N LEU A 495 -21.55 -13.06 -21.13
CA LEU A 495 -21.83 -14.51 -21.06
C LEU A 495 -21.85 -15.07 -19.64
N THR A 496 -21.17 -14.42 -18.68
CA THR A 496 -21.07 -14.91 -17.30
C THR A 496 -22.00 -14.19 -16.33
N LEU A 497 -22.28 -12.90 -16.53
CA LEU A 497 -22.93 -12.02 -15.55
C LEU A 497 -24.23 -11.35 -16.03
N ALA A 498 -24.48 -11.26 -17.33
CA ALA A 498 -25.69 -10.62 -17.86
C ALA A 498 -26.67 -11.66 -18.42
N VAL A 499 -26.29 -12.31 -19.53
CA VAL A 499 -27.16 -13.18 -20.33
C VAL A 499 -27.80 -14.32 -19.54
N PRO A 500 -27.09 -15.06 -18.67
CA PRO A 500 -27.67 -16.19 -17.94
C PRO A 500 -28.84 -15.82 -17.02
N PHE A 501 -28.97 -14.54 -16.66
CA PHE A 501 -29.93 -14.05 -15.66
C PHE A 501 -31.12 -13.30 -16.26
N VAL A 502 -31.22 -13.22 -17.60
CA VAL A 502 -32.35 -12.56 -18.29
C VAL A 502 -33.61 -13.43 -18.29
N CYS A 503 -33.52 -14.67 -18.77
CA CYS A 503 -34.64 -15.62 -18.75
C CYS A 503 -34.17 -17.08 -18.97
N LYS A 504 -35.07 -18.05 -18.80
CA LYS A 504 -34.73 -19.49 -18.88
C LYS A 504 -34.14 -19.91 -20.24
N SER A 505 -34.66 -19.44 -21.38
CA SER A 505 -34.10 -19.81 -22.69
C SER A 505 -32.72 -19.20 -22.91
N TRP A 506 -32.47 -18.00 -22.40
CA TRP A 506 -31.16 -17.35 -22.44
C TRP A 506 -30.14 -18.06 -21.53
N LEU A 507 -30.56 -18.54 -20.34
CA LEU A 507 -29.73 -19.39 -19.49
C LEU A 507 -29.30 -20.69 -20.18
N VAL A 508 -30.22 -21.34 -20.90
CA VAL A 508 -29.94 -22.58 -21.66
C VAL A 508 -28.99 -22.30 -22.82
N ALA A 509 -29.24 -21.24 -23.62
CA ALA A 509 -28.35 -20.85 -24.72
C ALA A 509 -26.95 -20.41 -24.24
N ALA A 510 -26.85 -19.67 -23.12
CA ALA A 510 -25.57 -19.32 -22.51
C ALA A 510 -24.87 -20.53 -21.86
N GLY A 511 -25.62 -21.60 -21.55
CA GLY A 511 -25.07 -22.91 -21.16
C GLY A 511 -24.48 -23.71 -22.33
N HIS A 512 -24.75 -23.34 -23.58
CA HIS A 512 -24.37 -24.15 -24.73
C HIS A 512 -22.84 -24.12 -24.99
N PRO A 513 -22.16 -25.26 -25.20
CA PRO A 513 -20.70 -25.31 -25.31
C PRO A 513 -20.10 -24.45 -26.43
N LEU A 514 -20.85 -24.19 -27.51
CA LEU A 514 -20.41 -23.35 -28.63
C LEU A 514 -20.04 -21.92 -28.17
N CYS A 515 -20.77 -21.37 -27.21
CA CYS A 515 -20.54 -20.03 -26.64
C CYS A 515 -19.17 -19.91 -25.93
N TRP A 516 -18.58 -21.04 -25.52
CA TRP A 516 -17.35 -21.11 -24.71
C TRP A 516 -16.15 -21.69 -25.48
N LYS A 517 -16.25 -21.81 -26.81
CA LYS A 517 -15.14 -22.25 -27.68
C LYS A 517 -13.94 -21.29 -27.67
N LYS A 518 -14.18 -20.01 -27.40
CA LYS A 518 -13.17 -18.94 -27.39
C LYS A 518 -13.14 -18.28 -26.02
N LEU A 519 -12.02 -18.42 -25.32
CA LEU A 519 -11.80 -17.86 -23.99
C LEU A 519 -10.65 -16.83 -24.06
N ASP A 520 -10.96 -15.55 -24.28
CA ASP A 520 -9.98 -14.45 -24.20
C ASP A 520 -10.13 -13.68 -22.88
N PHE A 521 -9.26 -14.00 -21.93
CA PHE A 521 -9.25 -13.39 -20.61
C PHE A 521 -8.55 -12.04 -20.56
N ARG A 522 -7.89 -11.60 -21.65
CA ARG A 522 -7.03 -10.41 -21.66
C ARG A 522 -7.81 -9.09 -21.63
N GLN A 523 -9.09 -9.13 -21.99
CA GLN A 523 -10.00 -7.97 -21.98
C GLN A 523 -10.76 -7.81 -20.66
N LEU A 524 -10.72 -8.82 -19.77
CA LEU A 524 -11.36 -8.75 -18.46
C LEU A 524 -10.41 -8.13 -17.43
N ASP A 525 -10.91 -7.21 -16.62
CA ASP A 525 -10.23 -6.80 -15.39
C ASP A 525 -10.43 -7.91 -14.33
N LEU A 526 -9.42 -8.76 -14.20
CA LEU A 526 -9.41 -9.92 -13.29
C LEU A 526 -8.80 -9.60 -11.91
N LEU A 527 -8.56 -8.32 -11.59
CA LEU A 527 -8.14 -7.94 -10.25
C LEU A 527 -9.24 -8.30 -9.23
N PRO A 528 -8.91 -8.81 -8.03
CA PRO A 528 -9.93 -9.24 -7.05
C PRO A 528 -10.94 -8.13 -6.65
N TRP A 529 -10.54 -6.87 -6.78
CA TRP A 529 -11.36 -5.69 -6.50
C TRP A 529 -12.04 -5.06 -7.74
N SER A 530 -11.91 -5.64 -8.93
CA SER A 530 -12.59 -5.15 -10.13
C SER A 530 -14.11 -5.31 -10.03
N ASN A 531 -14.87 -4.57 -10.85
CA ASN A 531 -16.31 -4.75 -10.93
C ASN A 531 -16.69 -6.14 -11.45
N PHE A 532 -15.93 -6.68 -12.41
CA PHE A 532 -16.14 -8.03 -12.91
C PHE A 532 -15.98 -9.08 -11.80
N SER A 533 -14.84 -9.07 -11.10
CA SER A 533 -14.52 -10.01 -10.02
C SER A 533 -15.53 -9.93 -8.88
N LYS A 534 -15.89 -8.71 -8.43
CA LYS A 534 -16.92 -8.51 -7.40
C LYS A 534 -18.27 -9.07 -7.83
N ASN A 535 -18.74 -8.72 -9.02
CA ASN A 535 -20.04 -9.17 -9.52
C ASN A 535 -20.05 -10.68 -9.72
N PHE A 536 -18.97 -11.28 -10.22
CA PHE A 536 -18.83 -12.74 -10.35
C PHE A 536 -18.84 -13.45 -8.99
N THR A 537 -18.07 -12.96 -8.01
CA THR A 537 -18.07 -13.48 -6.65
C THR A 537 -19.44 -13.39 -5.99
N LEU A 538 -20.15 -12.26 -6.14
CA LEU A 538 -21.52 -12.08 -5.62
C LEU A 538 -22.53 -13.00 -6.32
N GLN A 539 -22.49 -13.05 -7.65
CA GLN A 539 -23.48 -13.75 -8.48
C GLN A 539 -23.36 -15.28 -8.41
N TYR A 540 -22.15 -15.80 -8.16
CA TYR A 540 -21.87 -17.24 -7.99
C TYR A 540 -21.61 -17.63 -6.53
N HIS A 541 -21.87 -16.72 -5.57
CA HIS A 541 -21.74 -16.94 -4.12
C HIS A 541 -20.38 -17.53 -3.69
N LEU A 542 -19.30 -17.00 -4.26
CA LEU A 542 -17.94 -17.40 -3.94
C LEU A 542 -17.42 -16.58 -2.75
N PRO A 543 -16.47 -17.09 -1.94
CA PRO A 543 -15.87 -16.31 -0.85
C PRO A 543 -14.93 -15.21 -1.38
N TYR A 544 -14.24 -15.47 -2.49
CA TYR A 544 -13.39 -14.50 -3.20
C TYR A 544 -13.21 -14.93 -4.67
N PHE A 545 -12.77 -14.01 -5.52
CA PHE A 545 -12.45 -14.30 -6.91
C PHE A 545 -11.05 -14.92 -7.02
N THR A 546 -10.91 -16.00 -7.81
CA THR A 546 -9.60 -16.47 -8.29
C THR A 546 -9.66 -16.74 -9.79
N PHE A 547 -8.57 -16.45 -10.50
CA PHE A 547 -8.46 -16.78 -11.91
C PHE A 547 -8.55 -18.30 -12.14
N THR A 548 -7.92 -19.12 -11.28
CA THR A 548 -8.00 -20.59 -11.34
C THR A 548 -9.44 -21.11 -11.27
N TYR A 549 -10.28 -20.57 -10.38
CA TYR A 549 -11.69 -20.96 -10.33
C TYR A 549 -12.42 -20.52 -11.60
N PHE A 550 -12.18 -19.29 -12.07
CA PHE A 550 -12.84 -18.76 -13.26
C PHE A 550 -12.44 -19.52 -14.55
N LEU A 551 -11.17 -19.91 -14.67
CA LEU A 551 -10.67 -20.78 -15.74
C LEU A 551 -11.34 -22.16 -15.69
N LYS A 552 -11.45 -22.78 -14.50
CA LYS A 552 -12.18 -24.05 -14.31
C LYS A 552 -13.66 -23.91 -14.68
N PHE A 553 -14.33 -22.86 -14.23
CA PHE A 553 -15.73 -22.56 -14.54
C PHE A 553 -15.98 -22.46 -16.06
N THR A 554 -15.21 -21.63 -16.75
CA THR A 554 -15.35 -21.41 -18.20
C THR A 554 -14.96 -22.64 -19.01
N THR A 555 -13.91 -23.37 -18.59
CA THR A 555 -13.51 -24.64 -19.23
C THR A 555 -14.59 -25.71 -19.07
N ASN A 556 -15.22 -25.82 -17.90
CA ASN A 556 -16.34 -26.75 -17.67
C ASN A 556 -17.54 -26.43 -18.56
N ARG A 557 -17.90 -25.13 -18.71
CA ARG A 557 -18.97 -24.67 -19.63
C ARG A 557 -18.68 -25.02 -21.09
N SER A 558 -17.41 -25.10 -21.48
CA SER A 558 -17.01 -25.49 -22.85
C SER A 558 -17.14 -26.99 -23.16
N CYS A 559 -17.34 -27.85 -22.15
CA CYS A 559 -17.34 -29.32 -22.32
C CYS A 559 -16.13 -29.85 -23.15
N LYS A 560 -14.92 -29.38 -22.83
CA LYS A 560 -13.66 -29.71 -23.53
C LYS A 560 -13.64 -29.32 -25.03
N SER A 561 -14.42 -28.31 -25.41
CA SER A 561 -14.50 -27.82 -26.81
C SER A 561 -13.73 -26.52 -27.08
N VAL A 562 -12.98 -25.98 -26.10
CA VAL A 562 -12.14 -24.78 -26.29
C VAL A 562 -11.18 -24.96 -27.47
N THR A 563 -11.23 -24.04 -28.43
CA THR A 563 -10.31 -23.97 -29.59
C THR A 563 -9.36 -22.78 -29.52
N ASP A 564 -9.76 -21.70 -28.86
CA ASP A 564 -8.96 -20.48 -28.73
C ASP A 564 -8.90 -20.07 -27.24
N LEU A 565 -7.72 -20.13 -26.61
CA LEU A 565 -7.51 -19.81 -25.20
C LEU A 565 -6.41 -18.75 -25.07
N ARG A 566 -6.72 -17.62 -24.44
CA ARG A 566 -5.76 -16.51 -24.30
C ARG A 566 -5.69 -16.09 -22.84
N PHE A 567 -4.58 -16.43 -22.20
CA PHE A 567 -4.35 -16.17 -20.78
C PHE A 567 -4.14 -14.67 -20.51
N PRO A 568 -4.53 -14.17 -19.33
CA PRO A 568 -4.11 -12.85 -18.90
C PRO A 568 -2.58 -12.85 -18.67
N LEU A 569 -1.89 -11.80 -19.13
CA LEU A 569 -0.42 -11.72 -19.04
C LEU A 569 0.13 -11.71 -17.60
N LYS A 570 -0.73 -11.44 -16.62
CA LYS A 570 -0.48 -11.48 -15.17
C LYS A 570 -1.60 -12.33 -14.54
N PHE A 571 -1.40 -12.82 -13.31
CA PHE A 571 -2.38 -13.62 -12.55
C PHE A 571 -2.65 -15.04 -13.06
N THR A 572 -1.86 -15.55 -14.02
CA THR A 572 -1.86 -16.97 -14.40
C THR A 572 -0.72 -17.69 -13.69
N SER A 573 -1.00 -18.78 -13.00
CA SER A 573 0.02 -19.66 -12.40
C SER A 573 0.45 -20.78 -13.36
N MET A 574 1.58 -21.43 -13.06
CA MET A 574 1.98 -22.65 -13.76
C MET A 574 0.91 -23.77 -13.64
N GLU A 575 0.19 -23.86 -12.51
CA GLU A 575 -0.89 -24.84 -12.30
C GLU A 575 -2.08 -24.62 -13.23
N ASP A 576 -2.44 -23.36 -13.51
CA ASP A 576 -3.50 -23.00 -14.47
C ASP A 576 -3.15 -23.45 -15.89
N LEU A 577 -1.87 -23.32 -16.27
CA LEU A 577 -1.38 -23.76 -17.57
C LEU A 577 -1.34 -25.29 -17.68
N VAL A 578 -0.92 -25.99 -16.61
CA VAL A 578 -0.99 -27.46 -16.53
C VAL A 578 -2.44 -27.94 -16.62
N PHE A 579 -3.37 -27.30 -15.90
CA PHE A 579 -4.80 -27.58 -15.96
C PHE A 579 -5.35 -27.44 -17.39
N ALA A 580 -5.10 -26.30 -18.04
CA ALA A 580 -5.52 -26.07 -19.42
C ALA A 580 -4.87 -27.05 -20.41
N SER A 581 -3.63 -27.49 -20.17
CA SER A 581 -2.96 -28.50 -20.99
C SER A 581 -3.67 -29.87 -20.98
N ASN A 582 -4.40 -30.18 -19.89
CA ASN A 582 -5.14 -31.42 -19.73
C ASN A 582 -6.60 -31.29 -20.19
N GLU A 583 -7.28 -30.19 -19.83
CA GLU A 583 -8.72 -30.04 -20.04
C GLU A 583 -9.10 -29.42 -21.40
N CYS A 584 -8.15 -28.79 -22.11
CA CYS A 584 -8.38 -28.17 -23.42
C CYS A 584 -7.54 -28.86 -24.53
N PRO A 585 -7.79 -30.13 -24.89
CA PRO A 585 -6.98 -30.86 -25.87
C PRO A 585 -7.16 -30.39 -27.32
N LYS A 586 -8.28 -29.72 -27.65
CA LYS A 586 -8.65 -29.27 -29.01
C LYS A 586 -8.16 -27.85 -29.33
N LEU A 587 -7.17 -27.35 -28.60
CA LEU A 587 -6.67 -25.99 -28.77
C LEU A 587 -5.97 -25.79 -30.11
N LYS A 588 -6.51 -24.87 -30.90
CA LYS A 588 -5.96 -24.36 -32.17
C LYS A 588 -5.16 -23.08 -31.98
N TYR A 589 -5.52 -22.26 -30.99
CA TYR A 589 -4.82 -21.02 -30.65
C TYR A 589 -4.62 -20.92 -29.15
N VAL A 590 -3.36 -20.76 -28.72
CA VAL A 590 -3.00 -20.38 -27.36
C VAL A 590 -2.23 -19.05 -27.36
N ALA A 591 -2.61 -18.12 -26.48
CA ALA A 591 -1.75 -17.00 -26.08
C ALA A 591 -1.28 -17.22 -24.64
N LEU A 592 0.04 -17.41 -24.46
CA LEU A 592 0.65 -17.76 -23.17
C LEU A 592 0.87 -16.52 -22.28
N PRO A 593 0.80 -16.69 -20.94
CA PRO A 593 1.11 -15.63 -19.99
C PRO A 593 2.62 -15.39 -19.89
N VAL A 594 3.03 -14.33 -19.19
CA VAL A 594 4.44 -14.13 -18.81
C VAL A 594 4.72 -14.95 -17.54
N MET A 595 5.72 -15.83 -17.59
CA MET A 595 6.11 -16.73 -16.50
C MET A 595 7.58 -16.55 -16.13
N SER A 596 7.96 -16.96 -14.92
CA SER A 596 9.36 -16.92 -14.45
C SER A 596 10.24 -17.94 -15.18
N GLN A 597 11.57 -17.75 -15.14
CA GLN A 597 12.52 -18.60 -15.88
C GLN A 597 12.47 -20.08 -15.44
N SER A 598 12.17 -20.37 -14.17
CA SER A 598 12.02 -21.73 -13.65
C SER A 598 10.71 -22.41 -14.09
N GLU A 599 9.63 -21.64 -14.28
CA GLU A 599 8.36 -22.13 -14.79
C GLU A 599 8.41 -22.40 -16.31
N GLN A 600 9.10 -21.54 -17.07
CA GLN A 600 9.25 -21.66 -18.52
C GLN A 600 9.81 -23.01 -18.99
N VAL A 601 10.65 -23.66 -18.15
CA VAL A 601 11.23 -24.99 -18.41
C VAL A 601 10.16 -26.04 -18.75
N GLN A 602 8.95 -25.92 -18.20
CA GLN A 602 7.86 -26.89 -18.40
C GLN A 602 7.02 -26.64 -19.66
N ILE A 603 7.06 -25.43 -20.24
CA ILE A 603 6.20 -25.04 -21.38
C ILE A 603 6.35 -25.98 -22.60
N PRO A 604 7.57 -26.37 -23.05
CA PRO A 604 7.73 -27.29 -24.18
C PRO A 604 7.04 -28.65 -23.98
N GLN A 605 6.88 -29.11 -22.74
CA GLN A 605 6.24 -30.39 -22.43
C GLN A 605 4.71 -30.30 -22.49
N LEU A 606 4.14 -29.15 -22.13
CA LEU A 606 2.69 -28.93 -22.17
C LEU A 606 2.16 -28.79 -23.60
N VAL A 607 2.92 -28.12 -24.47
CA VAL A 607 2.54 -27.90 -25.87
C VAL A 607 2.40 -29.21 -26.66
N MET A 608 3.10 -30.28 -26.27
CA MET A 608 2.95 -31.62 -26.87
C MET A 608 1.52 -32.19 -26.77
N LYS A 609 0.70 -31.68 -25.84
CA LYS A 609 -0.70 -32.11 -25.67
C LYS A 609 -1.67 -31.46 -26.67
N TRP A 610 -1.31 -30.32 -27.26
CA TRP A 610 -2.16 -29.55 -28.18
C TRP A 610 -1.87 -29.89 -29.64
N LYS A 611 -2.30 -31.08 -30.07
CA LYS A 611 -1.99 -31.62 -31.40
C LYS A 611 -2.61 -30.82 -32.55
N ASP A 612 -3.72 -30.15 -32.28
CA ASP A 612 -4.44 -29.28 -33.23
C ASP A 612 -3.93 -27.83 -33.27
N LEU A 613 -2.83 -27.51 -32.57
CA LEU A 613 -2.33 -26.13 -32.45
C LEU A 613 -1.87 -25.57 -33.80
N GLU A 614 -2.56 -24.54 -34.26
CA GLU A 614 -2.28 -23.79 -35.49
C GLU A 614 -1.49 -22.49 -35.19
N ARG A 615 -1.66 -21.97 -33.96
CA ARG A 615 -1.43 -20.57 -33.60
C ARG A 615 -0.88 -20.44 -32.17
N LEU A 616 0.31 -19.86 -32.01
CA LEU A 616 0.92 -19.58 -30.69
C LEU A 616 1.34 -18.11 -30.58
N GLU A 617 0.90 -17.45 -29.51
CA GLU A 617 1.29 -16.09 -29.13
C GLU A 617 2.02 -16.10 -27.79
N MET A 618 3.17 -15.44 -27.71
CA MET A 618 3.96 -15.26 -26.51
C MET A 618 4.39 -13.79 -26.37
N ALA A 619 4.06 -13.15 -25.25
CA ALA A 619 4.46 -11.76 -25.00
C ALA A 619 5.97 -11.59 -24.73
N SER A 620 6.68 -12.68 -24.41
CA SER A 620 8.13 -12.72 -24.23
C SER A 620 8.68 -14.09 -24.66
N LYS A 621 9.85 -14.10 -25.31
CA LYS A 621 10.56 -15.32 -25.72
C LYS A 621 11.07 -16.08 -24.49
N PRO A 622 10.77 -17.39 -24.34
CA PRO A 622 11.26 -18.17 -23.22
C PRO A 622 12.74 -18.55 -23.39
N SER A 623 13.41 -18.90 -22.30
CA SER A 623 14.83 -19.33 -22.32
C SER A 623 15.07 -20.62 -23.12
N ASN A 624 14.08 -21.52 -23.17
CA ASN A 624 14.10 -22.81 -23.88
C ASN A 624 13.38 -22.76 -25.24
N PHE A 625 13.37 -21.61 -25.91
CA PHE A 625 12.63 -21.39 -27.16
C PHE A 625 12.94 -22.41 -28.27
N ALA A 626 14.20 -22.80 -28.45
CA ALA A 626 14.57 -23.81 -29.45
C ALA A 626 13.95 -25.19 -29.18
N GLU A 627 13.80 -25.59 -27.91
CA GLU A 627 13.13 -26.84 -27.52
C GLU A 627 11.62 -26.73 -27.72
N LEU A 628 11.01 -25.61 -27.34
CA LEU A 628 9.60 -25.32 -27.60
C LEU A 628 9.26 -25.43 -29.09
N VAL A 629 10.04 -24.76 -29.94
CA VAL A 629 9.87 -24.74 -31.40
C VAL A 629 10.07 -26.13 -32.02
N LYS A 630 11.05 -26.89 -31.54
CA LYS A 630 11.23 -28.31 -31.89
C LYS A 630 9.99 -29.13 -31.51
N ASN A 631 9.47 -29.01 -30.29
CA ASN A 631 8.31 -29.78 -29.84
C ASN A 631 7.02 -29.41 -30.60
N ILE A 632 6.84 -28.14 -30.99
CA ILE A 632 5.77 -27.71 -31.89
C ILE A 632 5.87 -28.46 -33.23
N SER A 633 7.06 -28.49 -33.85
CA SER A 633 7.23 -29.17 -35.15
C SER A 633 6.93 -30.67 -35.12
N LEU A 634 7.17 -31.33 -33.99
CA LEU A 634 6.94 -32.77 -33.82
C LEU A 634 5.46 -33.11 -33.53
N ASN A 635 4.71 -32.21 -32.87
CA ASN A 635 3.38 -32.52 -32.35
C ASN A 635 2.23 -31.77 -33.06
N CYS A 636 2.48 -30.57 -33.61
CA CYS A 636 1.46 -29.63 -34.07
C CYS A 636 1.49 -29.51 -35.61
N ARG A 637 0.90 -30.48 -36.32
CA ARG A 637 1.04 -30.63 -37.79
C ARG A 637 0.48 -29.45 -38.61
N ASN A 638 -0.46 -28.70 -38.05
CA ASN A 638 -1.12 -27.56 -38.71
C ASN A 638 -0.58 -26.20 -38.25
N PHE A 639 0.54 -26.18 -37.51
CA PHE A 639 1.12 -24.96 -36.98
C PHE A 639 1.56 -24.01 -38.11
N SER A 640 1.06 -22.78 -38.08
CA SER A 640 1.22 -21.83 -39.20
C SER A 640 1.38 -20.37 -38.80
N TRP A 641 1.19 -20.00 -37.52
CA TRP A 641 1.47 -18.66 -37.01
C TRP A 641 2.13 -18.67 -35.63
N LEU A 642 3.25 -17.94 -35.55
CA LEU A 642 3.98 -17.66 -34.32
C LEU A 642 4.08 -16.14 -34.12
N MET A 643 3.66 -15.67 -32.94
CA MET A 643 3.98 -14.34 -32.44
C MET A 643 4.85 -14.48 -31.19
N VAL A 644 6.04 -13.88 -31.20
CA VAL A 644 6.96 -13.86 -30.05
C VAL A 644 7.80 -12.57 -30.06
N SER A 645 7.94 -11.93 -28.91
CA SER A 645 8.79 -10.74 -28.74
C SER A 645 9.98 -11.04 -27.85
N GLY A 646 11.17 -10.53 -28.14
CA GLY A 646 12.36 -10.72 -27.28
C GLY A 646 13.69 -10.55 -28.02
N SER A 647 14.76 -11.16 -27.49
CA SER A 647 16.03 -11.25 -28.21
C SER A 647 16.06 -12.53 -29.06
N ILE A 648 16.07 -12.37 -30.38
CA ILE A 648 16.21 -13.43 -31.37
C ILE A 648 17.68 -13.46 -31.79
N ARG A 649 18.41 -14.49 -31.35
CA ARG A 649 19.82 -14.73 -31.69
C ARG A 649 19.92 -15.85 -32.72
N GLU A 650 21.12 -16.09 -33.24
CA GLU A 650 21.44 -17.16 -34.19
C GLU A 650 20.74 -18.50 -33.89
N ASP A 651 20.88 -19.03 -32.67
CA ASP A 651 20.22 -20.28 -32.23
C ASP A 651 18.68 -20.26 -32.38
N ASP A 652 18.05 -19.12 -32.06
CA ASP A 652 16.59 -18.96 -32.11
C ASP A 652 16.10 -18.91 -33.55
N ALA A 653 16.77 -18.14 -34.40
CA ALA A 653 16.48 -18.00 -35.81
C ALA A 653 16.75 -19.31 -36.57
N PHE A 654 17.84 -20.00 -36.24
CA PHE A 654 18.15 -21.34 -36.75
C PHE A 654 17.08 -22.36 -36.34
N ALA A 655 16.61 -22.33 -35.08
CA ALA A 655 15.52 -23.20 -34.63
C ALA A 655 14.21 -22.94 -35.39
N ILE A 656 13.85 -21.67 -35.64
CA ILE A 656 12.68 -21.31 -36.46
C ILE A 656 12.81 -21.90 -37.87
N VAL A 657 13.94 -21.67 -38.55
CA VAL A 657 14.18 -22.18 -39.91
C VAL A 657 14.18 -23.71 -39.97
N ARG A 658 14.83 -24.36 -39.02
CA ARG A 658 15.01 -25.82 -39.00
C ARG A 658 13.71 -26.57 -38.72
N TYR A 659 12.88 -26.06 -37.82
CA TYR A 659 11.71 -26.78 -37.31
C TYR A 659 10.36 -26.22 -37.81
N LEU A 660 10.29 -24.94 -38.22
CA LEU A 660 9.08 -24.30 -38.74
C LEU A 660 9.22 -23.76 -40.19
N PRO A 661 9.81 -24.49 -41.16
CA PRO A 661 10.04 -23.97 -42.52
C PRO A 661 8.74 -23.65 -43.28
N LYS A 662 7.60 -24.23 -42.87
CA LYS A 662 6.26 -24.02 -43.46
C LYS A 662 5.43 -22.94 -42.75
N LEU A 663 6.06 -22.11 -41.92
CA LEU A 663 5.37 -21.06 -41.18
C LEU A 663 4.81 -20.02 -42.16
N LYS A 664 3.51 -19.74 -42.07
CA LYS A 664 2.83 -18.78 -42.97
C LYS A 664 2.79 -17.37 -42.42
N LYS A 665 2.88 -17.21 -41.10
CA LYS A 665 2.83 -15.91 -40.44
C LYS A 665 3.81 -15.87 -39.28
N LEU A 666 4.64 -14.84 -39.24
CA LEU A 666 5.61 -14.62 -38.16
C LEU A 666 5.53 -13.18 -37.68
N GLU A 667 5.37 -12.99 -36.38
CA GLU A 667 5.37 -11.67 -35.75
C GLU A 667 6.44 -11.59 -34.67
N LEU A 668 7.49 -10.81 -34.96
CA LEU A 668 8.63 -10.57 -34.09
C LEU A 668 8.66 -9.13 -33.57
N LYS A 669 7.56 -8.38 -33.64
CA LYS A 669 7.48 -6.97 -33.22
C LYS A 669 8.11 -6.73 -31.84
N ASN A 670 8.70 -5.55 -31.65
CA ASN A 670 9.42 -5.15 -30.44
C ASN A 670 10.58 -6.09 -30.05
N SER A 671 11.20 -6.79 -31.01
CA SER A 671 12.33 -7.70 -30.75
C SER A 671 13.69 -7.11 -31.11
N TYR A 672 14.73 -7.53 -30.38
CA TYR A 672 16.08 -7.46 -30.89
C TYR A 672 16.28 -8.61 -31.89
N LEU A 673 16.64 -8.27 -33.12
CA LEU A 673 16.82 -9.18 -34.25
C LEU A 673 17.90 -8.56 -35.16
N PRO A 674 19.14 -9.09 -35.19
CA PRO A 674 20.15 -8.60 -36.13
C PRO A 674 19.80 -8.95 -37.58
N LYS A 675 20.48 -8.28 -38.51
CA LYS A 675 20.22 -8.43 -39.96
C LYS A 675 20.45 -9.87 -40.43
N GLU A 676 21.50 -10.51 -39.93
CA GLU A 676 21.97 -11.83 -40.31
C GLU A 676 20.93 -12.90 -39.97
N GLU A 677 20.39 -12.88 -38.75
CA GLU A 677 19.29 -13.75 -38.31
C GLU A 677 17.99 -13.52 -39.09
N LEU A 678 17.65 -12.26 -39.40
CA LEU A 678 16.49 -11.96 -40.23
C LEU A 678 16.65 -12.53 -41.64
N LEU A 679 17.83 -12.37 -42.26
CA LEU A 679 18.13 -12.97 -43.55
C LEU A 679 18.11 -14.50 -43.50
N MET A 680 18.59 -15.12 -42.42
CA MET A 680 18.46 -16.57 -42.21
C MET A 680 16.99 -17.00 -42.20
N ILE A 681 16.12 -16.32 -41.44
CA ILE A 681 14.67 -16.59 -41.40
C ILE A 681 14.04 -16.43 -42.78
N LEU A 682 14.34 -15.33 -43.50
CA LEU A 682 13.78 -15.06 -44.84
C LEU A 682 14.23 -16.08 -45.90
N ASN A 683 15.45 -16.62 -45.80
CA ASN A 683 15.96 -17.64 -46.73
C ASN A 683 15.36 -19.03 -46.46
N GLY A 684 15.05 -19.33 -45.19
CA GLY A 684 14.54 -20.63 -44.74
C GLY A 684 13.02 -20.78 -44.79
N CYS A 685 12.28 -19.80 -44.27
CA CYS A 685 10.82 -19.86 -44.10
C CYS A 685 10.07 -19.32 -45.34
N ARG A 686 10.23 -20.01 -46.48
CA ARG A 686 9.76 -19.53 -47.80
C ARG A 686 8.23 -19.55 -48.00
N GLU A 687 7.48 -20.16 -47.08
CA GLU A 687 6.01 -20.15 -47.09
C GLU A 687 5.40 -18.94 -46.33
N LEU A 688 6.23 -18.00 -45.86
CA LEU A 688 5.77 -16.79 -45.16
C LEU A 688 4.90 -15.90 -46.05
N GLU A 689 3.62 -15.80 -45.70
CA GLU A 689 2.67 -14.86 -46.30
C GLU A 689 2.62 -13.53 -45.54
N LYS A 690 2.89 -13.54 -44.22
CA LYS A 690 2.91 -12.34 -43.38
C LYS A 690 4.12 -12.32 -42.46
N LEU A 691 4.80 -11.17 -42.41
CA LEU A 691 5.94 -10.93 -41.52
C LEU A 691 5.80 -9.54 -40.88
N ASN A 692 5.77 -9.50 -39.54
CA ASN A 692 5.63 -8.27 -38.77
C ASN A 692 6.88 -8.06 -37.89
N LEU A 693 7.69 -7.06 -38.25
CA LEU A 693 8.94 -6.68 -37.57
C LEU A 693 8.87 -5.26 -36.99
N ASN A 694 7.66 -4.73 -36.75
CA ASN A 694 7.49 -3.37 -36.25
C ASN A 694 8.25 -3.15 -34.94
N ASP A 695 8.94 -2.00 -34.85
CA ASP A 695 9.75 -1.61 -33.69
C ASP A 695 10.87 -2.63 -33.34
N CYS A 696 11.31 -3.47 -34.29
CA CYS A 696 12.50 -4.32 -34.13
C CYS A 696 13.81 -3.51 -34.17
N ILE A 697 14.85 -4.02 -33.50
CA ILE A 697 16.16 -3.35 -33.45
C ILE A 697 17.27 -4.35 -33.78
N GLY A 698 18.19 -3.94 -34.65
CA GLY A 698 19.30 -4.74 -35.17
C GLY A 698 19.48 -4.68 -36.69
N PHE A 699 18.55 -4.05 -37.43
CA PHE A 699 18.64 -3.84 -38.87
C PHE A 699 17.98 -2.52 -39.30
N ASN A 700 18.40 -1.97 -40.44
CA ASN A 700 17.69 -0.85 -41.07
C ASN A 700 16.48 -1.38 -41.86
N GLY A 701 15.28 -0.85 -41.60
CA GLY A 701 14.07 -1.23 -42.31
C GLY A 701 14.13 -1.01 -43.83
N ASP A 702 14.89 -0.02 -44.29
CA ASP A 702 15.02 0.32 -45.72
C ASP A 702 16.20 -0.41 -46.41
N ASP A 703 16.76 -1.45 -45.76
CA ASP A 703 17.80 -2.29 -46.34
C ASP A 703 17.30 -3.04 -47.60
N LYS A 704 17.98 -2.80 -48.72
CA LYS A 704 17.62 -3.33 -50.05
C LYS A 704 17.66 -4.86 -50.12
N GLU A 705 18.55 -5.51 -49.37
CA GLU A 705 18.70 -6.96 -49.36
C GLU A 705 17.52 -7.61 -48.62
N ILE A 706 17.16 -7.07 -47.45
CA ILE A 706 15.97 -7.49 -46.69
C ILE A 706 14.71 -7.32 -47.54
N ILE A 707 14.54 -6.16 -48.20
CA ILE A 707 13.38 -5.91 -49.08
C ILE A 707 13.34 -6.88 -50.26
N ALA A 708 14.48 -7.14 -50.91
CA ALA A 708 14.54 -8.10 -52.03
C ALA A 708 14.20 -9.53 -51.58
N LYS A 709 14.69 -9.96 -50.42
CA LYS A 709 14.39 -11.30 -49.85
C LYS A 709 12.94 -11.43 -49.40
N ALA A 710 12.37 -10.39 -48.80
CA ALA A 710 10.97 -10.36 -48.34
C ALA A 710 9.93 -10.11 -49.46
N SER A 711 10.35 -9.92 -50.72
CA SER A 711 9.47 -9.57 -51.85
C SER A 711 8.32 -10.56 -52.13
N HIS A 712 8.43 -11.82 -51.69
CA HIS A 712 7.39 -12.84 -51.82
C HIS A 712 6.31 -12.78 -50.73
N ILE A 713 6.54 -12.00 -49.66
CA ILE A 713 5.68 -11.93 -48.47
C ILE A 713 4.54 -10.93 -48.75
N LYS A 714 3.30 -11.42 -48.76
CA LYS A 714 2.09 -10.63 -49.09
C LYS A 714 1.86 -9.45 -48.15
N GLU A 715 2.22 -9.59 -46.88
CA GLU A 715 2.10 -8.54 -45.87
C GLU A 715 3.40 -8.43 -45.04
N PHE A 716 4.29 -7.55 -45.46
CA PHE A 716 5.56 -7.29 -44.79
C PHE A 716 5.54 -5.92 -44.08
N ARG A 717 5.44 -5.94 -42.75
CA ARG A 717 5.45 -4.75 -41.88
C ARG A 717 6.81 -4.60 -41.20
N LYS A 718 7.35 -3.39 -41.21
CA LYS A 718 8.71 -3.06 -40.73
C LYS A 718 8.82 -1.60 -40.28
N GLU A 719 7.72 -1.06 -39.77
CA GLU A 719 7.67 0.33 -39.34
C GLU A 719 8.55 0.53 -38.10
N ARG A 720 9.43 1.53 -38.16
CA ARG A 720 10.32 1.95 -37.04
C ARG A 720 11.39 0.93 -36.65
N CYS A 721 11.82 0.06 -37.56
CA CYS A 721 13.02 -0.74 -37.36
C CYS A 721 14.27 0.16 -37.32
N LYS A 722 15.23 -0.13 -36.43
CA LYS A 722 16.45 0.68 -36.24
C LYS A 722 17.72 -0.16 -36.11
N LEU A 723 18.87 0.46 -36.38
CA LEU A 723 20.18 -0.14 -36.07
C LEU A 723 20.53 -0.01 -34.58
N TYR A 724 21.38 -0.92 -34.08
CA TYR A 724 21.77 -0.96 -32.66
C TYR A 724 22.45 0.32 -32.18
N TYR A 725 23.15 1.04 -33.05
CA TYR A 725 23.84 2.30 -32.72
C TYR A 725 22.93 3.54 -32.79
N GLU A 726 21.66 3.39 -33.17
CA GLU A 726 20.62 4.43 -33.10
C GLU A 726 19.78 4.33 -31.81
N TYR A 727 20.25 3.56 -30.83
CA TYR A 727 19.73 3.49 -29.46
C TYR A 727 20.07 4.76 -28.68
N ASP A 728 19.30 5.82 -28.93
CA ASP A 728 19.19 6.90 -27.95
C ASP A 728 18.36 6.41 -26.74
N TYR A 729 18.75 6.84 -25.53
CA TYR A 729 18.17 6.41 -24.24
C TYR A 729 16.64 6.66 -24.15
N GLU A 730 16.09 7.55 -25.00
CA GLU A 730 14.65 7.77 -25.12
C GLU A 730 13.85 6.54 -25.63
N SER A 731 14.49 5.59 -26.32
CA SER A 731 13.76 4.52 -27.04
C SER A 731 13.23 3.40 -26.13
N ALA A 732 13.80 3.20 -24.94
CA ALA A 732 13.41 2.13 -24.01
C ALA A 732 11.96 2.24 -23.49
N LEU A 733 11.40 3.46 -23.47
CA LEU A 733 10.02 3.73 -23.03
C LEU A 733 8.94 3.20 -24.00
N SER A 734 9.30 2.86 -25.24
CA SER A 734 8.34 2.43 -26.27
C SER A 734 7.76 1.02 -26.06
N LEU A 735 8.44 0.17 -25.29
CA LEU A 735 8.06 -1.24 -25.08
C LEU A 735 6.83 -1.44 -24.19
N TYR A 736 6.44 -0.44 -23.40
CA TYR A 736 5.27 -0.50 -22.50
C TYR A 736 3.96 -0.01 -23.12
N ASP A 737 4.00 0.68 -24.26
CA ASP A 737 2.88 1.46 -24.82
C ASP A 737 1.80 0.59 -25.52
N TYR A 738 2.06 -0.69 -25.77
CA TYR A 738 1.21 -1.52 -26.66
C TYR A 738 0.00 -2.21 -26.00
N LYS A 739 -0.37 -1.88 -24.75
CA LYS A 739 -1.40 -2.63 -24.00
C LYS A 739 -2.72 -1.91 -23.70
N LEU A 740 -2.95 -0.71 -24.25
CA LEU A 740 -4.17 0.08 -24.00
C LEU A 740 -4.97 0.53 -25.24
N ASN A 741 -4.50 0.26 -26.47
CA ASN A 741 -5.21 0.66 -27.69
C ASN A 741 -5.92 -0.51 -28.40
N MET A 742 -7.15 -0.78 -27.96
CA MET A 742 -8.12 -1.65 -28.65
C MET A 742 -9.54 -1.18 -28.33
N ASP A 743 -9.90 0.04 -28.75
CA ASP A 743 -11.32 0.36 -28.94
C ASP A 743 -11.57 1.40 -30.05
N SER A 744 -12.37 1.01 -31.04
CA SER A 744 -12.69 1.82 -32.21
C SER A 744 -14.00 2.58 -31.97
N ARG A 745 -13.94 3.76 -31.34
CA ARG A 745 -15.06 4.72 -31.30
C ARG A 745 -14.58 6.14 -30.91
N ILE A 746 -14.41 7.01 -31.92
CA ILE A 746 -13.89 8.39 -31.86
C ILE A 746 -12.39 8.45 -31.53
N SER A 747 -11.56 8.74 -32.54
CA SER A 747 -10.11 8.87 -32.34
C SER A 747 -9.74 10.28 -31.91
N TRP A 748 -9.42 10.46 -30.62
CA TRP A 748 -8.86 11.71 -30.08
C TRP A 748 -7.50 12.09 -30.70
N SER A 749 -6.87 11.19 -31.47
CA SER A 749 -5.66 11.49 -32.23
C SER A 749 -5.88 12.45 -33.40
N ALA A 750 -7.13 12.68 -33.81
CA ALA A 750 -7.51 13.60 -34.90
C ALA A 750 -7.78 15.04 -34.42
N MET A 751 -7.65 15.30 -33.11
CA MET A 751 -7.82 16.62 -32.52
C MET A 751 -6.54 17.45 -32.70
N GLU A 752 -6.68 18.73 -33.04
CA GLU A 752 -5.55 19.64 -33.25
C GLU A 752 -4.71 19.81 -31.99
N ILE A 753 -3.38 19.92 -32.18
CA ILE A 753 -2.40 19.92 -31.09
C ILE A 753 -2.62 21.08 -30.11
N ASP A 754 -3.01 22.25 -30.61
CA ASP A 754 -3.26 23.45 -29.80
C ASP A 754 -4.48 23.27 -28.89
N CYS A 755 -5.54 22.62 -29.37
CA CYS A 755 -6.70 22.27 -28.54
C CYS A 755 -6.35 21.24 -27.46
N LEU A 756 -5.44 20.30 -27.74
CA LEU A 756 -4.93 19.36 -26.74
C LEU A 756 -4.08 20.08 -25.67
N VAL A 757 -3.21 21.00 -26.09
CA VAL A 757 -2.39 21.83 -25.18
C VAL A 757 -3.28 22.65 -24.24
N GLU A 758 -4.33 23.33 -24.75
CA GLU A 758 -5.29 24.08 -23.94
C GLU A 758 -6.08 23.23 -22.92
N ILE A 759 -6.31 21.94 -23.23
CA ILE A 759 -6.89 20.98 -22.28
C ILE A 759 -5.84 20.58 -21.24
N PHE A 760 -4.63 20.22 -21.68
CA PHE A 760 -3.58 19.71 -20.80
C PHE A 760 -3.06 20.77 -19.82
N MET A 761 -3.06 22.05 -20.20
CA MET A 761 -2.80 23.18 -19.29
C MET A 761 -3.75 23.27 -18.08
N LYS A 762 -4.85 22.49 -18.06
CA LYS A 762 -5.83 22.43 -16.96
C LYS A 762 -5.73 21.14 -16.13
N LEU A 763 -4.82 20.22 -16.48
CA LEU A 763 -4.64 18.94 -15.80
C LEU A 763 -3.62 19.03 -14.65
N GLY A 764 -3.65 18.04 -13.76
CA GLY A 764 -2.69 17.91 -12.67
C GLY A 764 -1.32 17.43 -13.17
N LEU A 765 -0.26 17.66 -12.38
CA LEU A 765 1.08 17.16 -12.70
C LEU A 765 1.14 15.62 -12.76
N ASP A 766 0.26 14.95 -12.00
CA ASP A 766 0.04 13.51 -12.00
C ASP A 766 -0.55 13.02 -13.34
N ASP A 767 -1.61 13.66 -13.84
CA ASP A 767 -2.15 13.36 -15.18
C ASP A 767 -1.10 13.63 -16.28
N LEU A 768 -0.43 14.79 -16.21
CA LEU A 768 0.58 15.21 -17.18
C LEU A 768 1.83 14.31 -17.21
N THR A 769 2.18 13.64 -16.10
CA THR A 769 3.34 12.71 -16.05
C THR A 769 3.00 11.24 -16.22
N LEU A 770 1.81 10.78 -15.80
CA LEU A 770 1.48 9.36 -15.69
C LEU A 770 0.34 8.90 -16.61
N VAL A 771 -0.49 9.81 -17.12
CA VAL A 771 -1.68 9.46 -17.91
C VAL A 771 -1.55 9.96 -19.34
N VAL A 772 -1.50 11.28 -19.53
CA VAL A 772 -1.51 11.94 -20.84
C VAL A 772 -0.40 11.45 -21.79
N PRO A 773 0.87 11.25 -21.35
CA PRO A 773 1.93 10.79 -22.23
C PRO A 773 1.70 9.39 -22.83
N PHE A 774 0.80 8.59 -22.24
CA PHE A 774 0.59 7.17 -22.54
C PHE A 774 -0.79 6.88 -23.17
N VAL A 775 -1.52 7.92 -23.61
CA VAL A 775 -2.81 7.76 -24.31
C VAL A 775 -2.61 7.50 -25.80
N CYS A 776 -1.86 8.37 -26.48
CA CYS A 776 -1.46 8.21 -27.88
C CYS A 776 -0.34 9.20 -28.27
N ARG A 777 0.25 9.02 -29.45
CA ARG A 777 1.33 9.89 -29.96
C ARG A 777 0.96 11.38 -30.09
N SER A 778 -0.27 11.70 -30.47
CA SER A 778 -0.73 13.11 -30.54
C SER A 778 -0.75 13.75 -29.16
N TRP A 779 -1.22 13.00 -28.15
CA TRP A 779 -1.25 13.45 -26.75
C TRP A 779 0.16 13.54 -26.15
N LEU A 780 1.06 12.62 -26.48
CA LEU A 780 2.48 12.71 -26.12
C LEU A 780 3.17 13.94 -26.76
N ALA A 781 2.83 14.27 -28.01
CA ALA A 781 3.36 15.46 -28.68
C ALA A 781 2.84 16.76 -28.04
N ALA A 782 1.53 16.85 -27.80
CA ALA A 782 0.90 18.00 -27.13
C ALA A 782 1.36 18.16 -25.67
N VAL A 783 1.49 17.08 -24.89
CA VAL A 783 1.92 17.19 -23.49
C VAL A 783 3.40 17.58 -23.38
N ARG A 784 4.24 17.27 -24.37
CA ARG A 784 5.62 17.76 -24.47
C ARG A 784 5.72 19.25 -24.84
N HIS A 785 4.59 19.94 -25.09
CA HIS A 785 4.59 21.37 -25.36
C HIS A 785 4.88 22.18 -24.08
N PRO A 786 5.80 23.16 -24.08
CA PRO A 786 6.21 23.90 -22.88
C PRO A 786 5.07 24.54 -22.07
N LEU A 787 3.99 24.97 -22.74
CA LEU A 787 2.84 25.60 -22.08
C LEU A 787 2.17 24.68 -21.04
N CYS A 788 2.16 23.36 -21.27
CA CYS A 788 1.62 22.37 -20.32
C CYS A 788 2.40 22.34 -18.99
N TRP A 789 3.67 22.75 -18.99
CA TRP A 789 4.59 22.72 -17.84
C TRP A 789 4.93 24.11 -17.29
N LYS A 790 4.18 25.14 -17.71
CA LYS A 790 4.35 26.52 -17.27
C LYS A 790 4.03 26.72 -15.78
N ASN A 791 3.12 25.90 -15.24
CA ASN A 791 2.66 25.96 -13.85
C ASN A 791 2.91 24.61 -13.16
N LEU A 792 3.82 24.56 -12.19
CA LEU A 792 4.23 23.34 -11.49
C LEU A 792 3.80 23.39 -10.01
N ASP A 793 2.68 22.76 -9.65
CA ASP A 793 2.18 22.68 -8.26
C ASP A 793 2.34 21.26 -7.69
N PHE A 794 3.54 20.98 -7.15
CA PHE A 794 3.88 19.68 -6.58
C PHE A 794 3.15 19.39 -5.26
N ARG A 795 2.54 20.40 -4.61
CA ARG A 795 1.82 20.24 -3.32
C ARG A 795 0.56 19.39 -3.44
N ARG A 796 0.06 19.19 -4.66
CA ARG A 796 -1.12 18.35 -4.96
C ARG A 796 -0.76 16.91 -5.31
N VAL A 797 0.52 16.62 -5.51
CA VAL A 797 1.02 15.28 -5.84
C VAL A 797 1.50 14.60 -4.56
N ASP A 798 1.02 13.39 -4.30
CA ASP A 798 1.53 12.56 -3.20
C ASP A 798 2.92 12.01 -3.56
N VAL A 799 3.96 12.78 -3.24
CA VAL A 799 5.37 12.45 -3.51
C VAL A 799 6.00 11.55 -2.44
N LEU A 800 5.21 10.95 -1.53
CA LEU A 800 5.74 9.97 -0.56
C LEU A 800 6.23 8.71 -1.29
N PRO A 801 7.38 8.11 -0.93
CA PRO A 801 7.94 6.97 -1.67
C PRO A 801 7.01 5.76 -1.84
N TRP A 802 6.09 5.56 -0.89
CA TRP A 802 5.10 4.48 -0.88
C TRP A 802 3.76 4.83 -1.56
N SER A 803 3.57 6.05 -2.06
CA SER A 803 2.33 6.47 -2.70
C SER A 803 2.07 5.76 -4.02
N ASN A 804 0.81 5.79 -4.49
CA ASN A 804 0.47 5.26 -5.81
C ASN A 804 1.13 6.08 -6.94
N PHE A 805 1.25 7.41 -6.78
CA PHE A 805 1.97 8.25 -7.72
C PHE A 805 3.44 7.82 -7.80
N SER A 806 4.15 7.75 -6.68
CA SER A 806 5.58 7.42 -6.61
C SER A 806 5.87 6.03 -7.14
N LYS A 807 5.06 5.02 -6.81
CA LYS A 807 5.16 3.66 -7.36
C LYS A 807 4.95 3.65 -8.87
N THR A 808 3.92 4.33 -9.37
CA THR A 808 3.59 4.37 -10.80
C THR A 808 4.64 5.15 -11.58
N PHE A 809 5.12 6.28 -11.06
CA PHE A 809 6.20 7.07 -11.62
C PHE A 809 7.50 6.25 -11.68
N THR A 810 7.90 5.61 -10.58
CA THR A 810 9.10 4.74 -10.52
C THR A 810 9.01 3.62 -11.55
N PHE A 811 7.84 2.99 -11.69
CA PHE A 811 7.58 1.94 -12.67
C PHE A 811 7.63 2.46 -14.12
N ILE A 812 6.95 3.57 -14.42
CA ILE A 812 6.89 4.17 -15.76
C ILE A 812 8.25 4.65 -16.23
N TYR A 813 9.00 5.35 -15.37
CA TYR A 813 10.32 5.89 -15.67
C TYR A 813 11.46 4.90 -15.39
N SER A 814 11.14 3.63 -15.07
CA SER A 814 12.09 2.53 -14.82
C SER A 814 13.19 2.87 -13.81
N LEU A 815 12.83 3.60 -12.75
CA LEU A 815 13.73 3.99 -11.67
C LEU A 815 13.82 2.88 -10.61
N PRO A 816 14.93 2.75 -9.87
CA PRO A 816 15.03 1.78 -8.77
C PRO A 816 14.19 2.19 -7.53
N TYR A 817 13.96 3.49 -7.36
CA TYR A 817 13.12 4.08 -6.31
C TYR A 817 12.64 5.46 -6.75
N PHE A 818 11.62 5.99 -6.09
CA PHE A 818 11.11 7.32 -6.37
C PHE A 818 12.07 8.41 -5.87
N SER A 819 12.42 9.36 -6.75
CA SER A 819 13.20 10.55 -6.41
C SER A 819 12.44 11.82 -6.78
N PHE A 820 12.15 12.66 -5.79
CA PHE A 820 11.52 13.96 -6.01
C PHE A 820 12.39 14.86 -6.90
N THR A 821 13.70 14.90 -6.64
CA THR A 821 14.70 15.61 -7.45
C THR A 821 14.64 15.20 -8.93
N TYR A 822 14.50 13.90 -9.24
CA TYR A 822 14.36 13.44 -10.62
C TYR A 822 13.05 13.94 -11.25
N PHE A 823 11.92 13.82 -10.55
CA PHE A 823 10.62 14.29 -11.02
C PHE A 823 10.61 15.82 -11.26
N LEU A 824 11.17 16.59 -10.34
CA LEU A 824 11.35 18.04 -10.47
C LEU A 824 12.19 18.39 -11.72
N LYS A 825 13.37 17.78 -11.86
CA LYS A 825 14.27 17.99 -13.01
C LYS A 825 13.59 17.62 -14.33
N LEU A 826 12.80 16.55 -14.37
CA LEU A 826 12.02 16.13 -15.53
C LEU A 826 10.94 17.17 -15.92
N ALA A 827 10.15 17.64 -14.96
CA ALA A 827 9.09 18.64 -15.21
C ALA A 827 9.68 19.98 -15.69
N VAL A 828 10.79 20.42 -15.07
CA VAL A 828 11.52 21.62 -15.51
C VAL A 828 12.10 21.44 -16.92
N LYS A 829 12.66 20.27 -17.26
CA LYS A 829 13.15 19.97 -18.61
C LYS A 829 12.04 20.08 -19.66
N TYR A 830 10.84 19.55 -19.40
CA TYR A 830 9.71 19.67 -20.33
C TYR A 830 9.21 21.11 -20.50
N SER A 831 9.34 21.95 -19.47
CA SER A 831 9.02 23.39 -19.57
C SER A 831 9.95 24.18 -20.49
N ARG A 832 11.15 23.68 -20.83
CA ARG A 832 12.17 24.43 -21.59
C ARG A 832 12.40 25.85 -21.04
N SER A 833 12.56 25.95 -19.70
CA SER A 833 12.72 27.21 -18.95
C SER A 833 11.55 28.20 -19.11
N SER A 834 10.32 27.71 -19.34
CA SER A 834 9.11 28.53 -19.41
C SER A 834 8.26 28.52 -18.13
N VAL A 835 8.73 27.93 -17.02
CA VAL A 835 8.01 27.92 -15.74
C VAL A 835 7.78 29.35 -15.25
N THR A 836 6.53 29.70 -14.96
CA THR A 836 6.14 30.98 -14.33
C THR A 836 5.57 30.79 -12.92
N GLU A 837 4.96 29.64 -12.63
CA GLU A 837 4.50 29.30 -11.28
C GLU A 837 5.15 28.00 -10.81
N LEU A 838 5.75 28.02 -9.61
CA LEU A 838 6.32 26.84 -8.98
C LEU A 838 5.90 26.77 -7.50
N ARG A 839 5.38 25.63 -7.05
CA ARG A 839 5.02 25.40 -5.65
C ARG A 839 5.56 24.06 -5.20
N LEU A 840 6.46 24.11 -4.24
CA LEU A 840 7.20 22.95 -3.73
C LEU A 840 6.46 22.28 -2.56
N PRO A 841 6.62 20.96 -2.37
CA PRO A 841 6.06 20.25 -1.23
C PRO A 841 6.76 20.66 0.07
N LEU A 842 6.05 20.58 1.21
CA LEU A 842 6.56 21.00 2.54
C LEU A 842 7.82 20.25 3.00
N LYS A 843 8.05 19.05 2.46
CA LYS A 843 9.18 18.16 2.73
C LYS A 843 9.68 17.61 1.37
N PHE A 844 10.82 16.93 1.34
CA PHE A 844 11.44 16.30 0.14
C PHE A 844 12.12 17.24 -0.87
N THR A 845 12.13 18.55 -0.66
CA THR A 845 12.99 19.46 -1.44
C THR A 845 14.36 19.56 -0.79
N SER A 846 15.44 19.39 -1.55
CA SER A 846 16.82 19.58 -1.09
C SER A 846 17.39 20.94 -1.47
N LEU A 847 18.52 21.33 -0.87
CA LEU A 847 19.24 22.55 -1.24
C LEU A 847 19.74 22.53 -2.70
N GLU A 848 20.08 21.35 -3.23
CA GLU A 848 20.45 21.18 -4.64
C GLU A 848 19.28 21.44 -5.59
N ASP A 849 18.07 21.03 -5.21
CA ASP A 849 16.85 21.30 -5.97
C ASP A 849 16.60 22.81 -6.08
N LEU A 850 16.76 23.56 -4.98
CA LEU A 850 16.63 25.02 -4.96
C LEU A 850 17.69 25.71 -5.84
N LYS A 851 18.96 25.28 -5.76
CA LYS A 851 20.03 25.78 -6.63
C LYS A 851 19.72 25.49 -8.11
N PHE A 852 19.24 24.30 -8.44
CA PHE A 852 18.82 23.91 -9.79
C PHE A 852 17.67 24.79 -10.31
N ILE A 853 16.59 24.95 -9.54
CA ILE A 853 15.45 25.82 -9.87
C ILE A 853 15.92 27.26 -10.11
N SER A 854 16.84 27.76 -9.29
CA SER A 854 17.35 29.14 -9.43
C SER A 854 18.03 29.41 -10.78
N ASN A 855 18.62 28.38 -11.40
CA ASN A 855 19.31 28.48 -12.68
C ASN A 855 18.37 28.22 -13.86
N GLU A 856 17.56 27.16 -13.79
CA GLU A 856 16.75 26.68 -14.92
C GLU A 856 15.40 27.39 -15.10
N CYS A 857 14.91 28.08 -14.05
CA CYS A 857 13.61 28.73 -14.04
C CYS A 857 13.69 30.27 -13.84
N PRO A 858 14.41 31.04 -14.70
CA PRO A 858 14.60 32.48 -14.51
C PRO A 858 13.32 33.33 -14.73
N LYS A 859 12.27 32.75 -15.33
CA LYS A 859 10.99 33.41 -15.65
C LYS A 859 9.92 33.26 -14.55
N LEU A 860 10.30 32.81 -13.37
CA LEU A 860 9.38 32.61 -12.24
C LEU A 860 8.73 33.93 -11.80
N ARG A 861 7.41 33.91 -11.70
CA ARG A 861 6.55 34.99 -11.21
C ARG A 861 5.91 34.66 -9.87
N SER A 862 5.58 33.39 -9.63
CA SER A 862 5.08 32.90 -8.35
C SER A 862 5.90 31.72 -7.86
N VAL A 863 6.42 31.82 -6.64
CA VAL A 863 7.12 30.72 -5.97
C VAL A 863 6.49 30.46 -4.60
N ALA A 864 6.21 29.18 -4.29
CA ALA A 864 5.96 28.72 -2.93
C ALA A 864 7.08 27.78 -2.47
N LEU A 865 7.75 28.14 -1.38
CA LEU A 865 8.91 27.45 -0.84
C LEU A 865 8.52 26.45 0.28
N PRO A 866 9.34 25.41 0.51
CA PRO A 866 9.15 24.47 1.62
C PRO A 866 9.42 25.15 2.97
N ILE A 867 9.31 24.38 4.06
CA ILE A 867 9.94 24.77 5.34
C ILE A 867 11.45 24.52 5.19
N LEU A 868 12.26 25.44 5.69
CA LEU A 868 13.70 25.51 5.44
C LEU A 868 14.47 25.40 6.76
N SER A 869 15.71 24.91 6.70
CA SER A 869 16.61 25.02 7.85
C SER A 869 17.22 26.42 7.93
N SER A 870 17.75 26.80 9.10
CA SER A 870 18.46 28.08 9.31
C SER A 870 19.56 28.33 8.28
N ASP A 871 20.20 27.26 7.83
CA ASP A 871 21.37 27.29 6.95
C ASP A 871 20.92 27.46 5.48
N ASP A 872 19.75 26.93 5.11
CA ASP A 872 19.15 27.10 3.78
C ASP A 872 18.55 28.51 3.58
N GLU A 873 18.08 29.15 4.65
CA GLU A 873 17.45 30.49 4.60
C GLU A 873 18.40 31.57 4.07
N ALA A 874 19.68 31.51 4.46
CA ALA A 874 20.69 32.46 4.00
C ALA A 874 20.89 32.37 2.47
N LEU A 875 20.97 31.15 1.93
CA LEU A 875 21.16 30.93 0.50
C LEU A 875 19.98 31.45 -0.33
N ILE A 876 18.74 31.30 0.15
CA ILE A 876 17.55 31.72 -0.60
C ILE A 876 17.54 33.22 -0.88
N SER A 877 18.08 34.02 0.03
CA SER A 877 18.25 35.47 -0.17
C SER A 877 19.13 35.79 -1.39
N GLU A 878 20.15 34.96 -1.67
CA GLU A 878 20.96 35.05 -2.89
C GLU A 878 20.22 34.52 -4.13
N LEU A 879 19.54 33.36 -4.01
CA LEU A 879 18.90 32.69 -5.15
C LEU A 879 17.73 33.51 -5.73
N VAL A 880 16.98 34.22 -4.90
CA VAL A 880 15.83 35.04 -5.32
C VAL A 880 16.22 36.13 -6.32
N CYS A 881 17.45 36.65 -6.27
CA CYS A 881 17.92 37.66 -7.23
C CYS A 881 18.05 37.15 -8.68
N LYS A 882 17.88 35.84 -8.93
CA LYS A 882 17.76 35.27 -10.28
C LYS A 882 16.33 35.34 -10.83
N TRP A 883 15.30 35.49 -9.99
CA TRP A 883 13.89 35.54 -10.38
C TRP A 883 13.39 36.98 -10.53
N LYS A 884 13.95 37.72 -11.49
CA LYS A 884 13.69 39.18 -11.66
C LYS A 884 12.22 39.52 -11.94
N ASP A 885 11.45 38.57 -12.45
CA ASP A 885 10.02 38.69 -12.72
C ASP A 885 9.12 38.27 -11.53
N LEU A 886 9.67 38.02 -10.34
CA LEU A 886 8.92 37.55 -9.17
C LEU A 886 7.86 38.58 -8.72
N GLU A 887 6.60 38.19 -8.84
CA GLU A 887 5.41 38.95 -8.45
C GLU A 887 4.85 38.48 -7.09
N ARG A 888 5.01 37.19 -6.77
CA ARG A 888 4.41 36.51 -5.61
C ARG A 888 5.36 35.53 -4.93
N LEU A 889 5.48 35.61 -3.60
CA LEU A 889 6.21 34.66 -2.76
C LEU A 889 5.32 34.09 -1.65
N ASP A 890 5.30 32.77 -1.50
CA ASP A 890 4.56 32.00 -0.48
C ASP A 890 5.55 31.26 0.42
N LEU A 891 5.75 31.80 1.63
CA LEU A 891 6.60 31.29 2.69
C LEU A 891 5.72 30.62 3.75
N LYS A 892 5.88 29.32 3.96
CA LYS A 892 5.05 28.57 4.91
C LYS A 892 5.35 28.84 6.38
N PHE A 893 6.52 29.40 6.66
CA PHE A 893 6.89 29.93 7.97
C PHE A 893 7.68 31.23 7.80
N SER A 894 7.72 32.10 8.81
CA SER A 894 8.55 33.30 8.83
C SER A 894 10.01 32.92 9.07
N PRO A 895 10.91 33.06 8.07
CA PRO A 895 12.31 32.70 8.24
C PRO A 895 12.99 33.68 9.21
N LEU A 896 14.00 33.22 9.95
CA LEU A 896 14.81 34.07 10.82
C LEU A 896 15.50 35.20 10.01
N ASN A 897 15.88 34.90 8.76
CA ASN A 897 16.48 35.87 7.85
C ASN A 897 15.49 36.64 6.95
N LEU A 898 14.19 36.73 7.31
CA LEU A 898 13.20 37.48 6.52
C LEU A 898 13.63 38.92 6.17
N PRO A 899 14.27 39.71 7.06
CA PRO A 899 14.69 41.07 6.72
C PRO A 899 15.67 41.16 5.55
N GLU A 900 16.66 40.25 5.49
CA GLU A 900 17.65 40.23 4.40
C GLU A 900 17.04 39.66 3.10
N LEU A 901 16.13 38.70 3.21
CA LEU A 901 15.35 38.19 2.08
C LEU A 901 14.49 39.31 1.43
N LEU A 902 13.74 40.07 2.23
CA LEU A 902 12.89 41.17 1.74
C LEU A 902 13.73 42.32 1.17
N LYS A 903 14.89 42.61 1.76
CA LYS A 903 15.88 43.56 1.21
C LYS A 903 16.35 43.13 -0.18
N ASN A 904 16.74 41.87 -0.37
CA ASN A 904 17.19 41.36 -1.68
C ASN A 904 16.03 41.30 -2.70
N ILE A 905 14.80 40.97 -2.27
CA ILE A 905 13.58 41.11 -3.10
C ILE A 905 13.41 42.56 -3.56
N SER A 906 13.58 43.55 -2.68
CA SER A 906 13.41 44.97 -3.04
C SER A 906 14.43 45.47 -4.07
N LEU A 907 15.63 44.88 -4.09
CA LEU A 907 16.71 45.21 -5.03
C LEU A 907 16.56 44.49 -6.38
N CYS A 908 16.06 43.25 -6.37
CA CYS A 908 16.11 42.36 -7.52
C CYS A 908 14.75 42.13 -8.24
N CYS A 909 13.62 42.33 -7.55
CA CYS A 909 12.28 41.91 -8.02
C CYS A 909 11.31 43.10 -8.10
N ASN A 910 11.44 43.94 -9.12
CA ASN A 910 10.67 45.19 -9.26
C ASN A 910 9.16 45.04 -9.49
N LYS A 911 8.67 43.81 -9.73
CA LYS A 911 7.25 43.46 -9.89
C LYS A 911 6.62 42.87 -8.64
N PHE A 912 7.38 42.73 -7.55
CA PHE A 912 6.91 42.08 -6.33
C PHE A 912 5.68 42.78 -5.75
N SER A 913 4.60 42.02 -5.51
CA SER A 913 3.30 42.58 -5.13
C SER A 913 2.45 41.71 -4.19
N GLU A 914 2.79 40.42 -4.03
CA GLU A 914 2.11 39.50 -3.11
C GLU A 914 3.10 38.74 -2.21
N LEU A 915 2.92 38.83 -0.89
CA LEU A 915 3.62 38.04 0.11
C LEU A 915 2.61 37.22 0.91
N ILE A 916 2.88 35.93 1.06
CA ILE A 916 2.18 35.04 1.98
C ILE A 916 3.22 34.53 2.96
N ILE A 917 2.94 34.71 4.26
CA ILE A 917 3.82 34.33 5.35
C ILE A 917 2.99 33.92 6.56
N SER A 918 3.32 32.81 7.19
CA SER A 918 2.69 32.34 8.43
C SER A 918 3.72 32.11 9.53
N GLY A 919 3.31 32.02 10.81
CA GLY A 919 4.21 31.80 11.94
C GLY A 919 4.36 33.06 12.81
N GLU A 920 5.50 33.21 13.49
CA GLU A 920 5.79 34.40 14.30
C GLU A 920 6.26 35.55 13.41
N ILE A 921 5.59 36.72 13.48
CA ILE A 921 6.00 37.95 12.80
C ILE A 921 6.55 38.91 13.86
N ARG A 922 7.87 39.07 13.89
CA ARG A 922 8.56 39.90 14.89
C ARG A 922 8.48 41.38 14.54
N GLU A 923 8.84 42.26 15.48
CA GLU A 923 8.89 43.70 15.20
C GLU A 923 9.88 44.05 14.07
N GLU A 924 10.96 43.27 13.93
CA GLU A 924 11.93 43.38 12.82
C GLU A 924 11.34 42.91 11.47
N ASP A 925 10.52 41.85 11.45
CA ASP A 925 9.81 41.37 10.27
C ASP A 925 8.80 42.42 9.77
N ALA A 926 8.00 42.95 10.70
CA ALA A 926 7.03 44.01 10.43
C ALA A 926 7.73 45.30 9.93
N MET A 927 8.93 45.61 10.45
CA MET A 927 9.76 46.70 9.93
C MET A 927 10.29 46.40 8.53
N ALA A 928 10.80 45.19 8.28
CA ALA A 928 11.35 44.81 6.98
C ALA A 928 10.29 44.86 5.87
N ILE A 929 9.06 44.40 6.14
CA ILE A 929 7.93 44.51 5.21
C ILE A 929 7.69 45.99 4.85
N VAL A 930 7.65 46.88 5.85
CA VAL A 930 7.41 48.33 5.65
C VAL A 930 8.59 49.03 4.96
N SER A 931 9.83 48.64 5.27
CA SER A 931 11.04 49.30 4.78
C SER A 931 11.43 48.87 3.36
N TYR A 932 11.31 47.58 3.05
CA TYR A 932 11.81 47.02 1.78
C TYR A 932 10.70 46.74 0.76
N VAL A 933 9.47 46.41 1.17
CA VAL A 933 8.35 46.14 0.25
C VAL A 933 7.09 47.02 0.50
N PRO A 934 7.21 48.36 0.71
CA PRO A 934 6.07 49.24 1.01
C PRO A 934 5.02 49.34 -0.12
N GLN A 935 5.39 48.93 -1.33
CA GLN A 935 4.53 48.96 -2.53
C GLN A 935 3.64 47.71 -2.67
N ILE A 936 3.70 46.78 -1.71
CA ILE A 936 2.99 45.51 -1.73
C ILE A 936 1.46 45.71 -1.82
N LYS A 937 0.81 44.92 -2.67
CA LYS A 937 -0.64 45.01 -2.95
C LYS A 937 -1.44 43.94 -2.24
N LYS A 938 -0.84 42.79 -1.95
CA LYS A 938 -1.48 41.66 -1.28
C LYS A 938 -0.57 41.14 -0.18
N LEU A 939 -1.09 41.08 1.05
CA LEU A 939 -0.37 40.50 2.18
C LEU A 939 -1.28 39.50 2.88
N ASN A 940 -0.79 38.26 3.02
CA ASN A 940 -1.48 37.21 3.75
C ASN A 940 -0.64 36.77 4.94
N LEU A 941 -1.14 37.06 6.14
CA LEU A 941 -0.57 36.71 7.44
C LEU A 941 -1.43 35.64 8.16
N SER A 942 -2.40 35.01 7.48
CA SER A 942 -3.38 34.12 8.13
C SER A 942 -2.74 33.04 8.99
N GLY A 943 -3.21 32.91 10.25
CA GLY A 943 -2.67 31.96 11.22
C GLY A 943 -1.33 32.36 11.85
N SER A 944 -0.90 33.61 11.71
CA SER A 944 0.34 34.13 12.33
C SER A 944 0.16 34.64 13.75
N TYR A 945 1.24 34.60 14.52
CA TYR A 945 1.40 35.33 15.77
C TYR A 945 1.96 36.72 15.47
N LEU A 946 1.19 37.77 15.76
CA LEU A 946 1.63 39.16 15.68
C LEU A 946 0.79 40.04 16.58
N SER A 947 1.42 41.00 17.25
CA SER A 947 0.74 41.97 18.08
C SER A 947 -0.04 43.00 17.26
N LYS A 948 -1.05 43.59 17.88
CA LYS A 948 -1.73 44.79 17.34
C LYS A 948 -0.74 45.88 16.89
N LYS A 949 0.37 46.07 17.62
CA LYS A 949 1.40 47.07 17.30
C LYS A 949 2.10 46.77 15.98
N GLU A 950 2.52 45.52 15.73
CA GLU A 950 3.13 45.14 14.45
C GLU A 950 2.15 45.31 13.28
N LEU A 951 0.91 44.83 13.42
CA LEU A 951 -0.10 44.93 12.37
C LEU A 951 -0.38 46.40 11.98
N LEU A 952 -0.57 47.28 12.96
CA LEU A 952 -0.78 48.71 12.71
C LEU A 952 0.46 49.37 12.07
N LYS A 953 1.66 48.89 12.37
CA LYS A 953 2.93 49.32 11.72
C LYS A 953 2.90 48.98 10.22
N ILE A 954 2.56 47.73 9.89
CA ILE A 954 2.45 47.22 8.52
C ILE A 954 1.39 48.01 7.74
N VAL A 955 0.17 48.15 8.28
CA VAL A 955 -0.95 48.86 7.64
C VAL A 955 -0.62 50.34 7.40
N LYS A 956 0.08 51.00 8.33
CA LYS A 956 0.49 52.41 8.18
C LYS A 956 1.60 52.60 7.14
N GLY A 957 2.48 51.61 6.98
CA GLY A 957 3.60 51.64 6.04
C GLY A 957 3.23 51.25 4.61
N CYS A 958 2.46 50.17 4.43
CA CYS A 958 2.15 49.56 3.14
C CYS A 958 0.96 50.24 2.46
N LYS A 959 1.13 51.48 2.01
CA LYS A 959 0.04 52.33 1.50
C LYS A 959 -0.64 51.84 0.22
N GLN A 960 -0.03 50.90 -0.51
CA GLN A 960 -0.61 50.32 -1.73
C GLN A 960 -1.39 49.01 -1.49
N LEU A 961 -1.56 48.61 -0.22
CA LEU A 961 -2.18 47.34 0.15
C LEU A 961 -3.68 47.31 -0.20
N GLN A 962 -4.05 46.41 -1.11
CA GLN A 962 -5.41 46.22 -1.60
C GLN A 962 -6.11 45.01 -0.94
N GLU A 963 -5.35 43.97 -0.61
CA GLU A 963 -5.84 42.78 0.05
C GLU A 963 -4.97 42.46 1.27
N LEU A 964 -5.59 42.38 2.44
CA LEU A 964 -4.94 42.01 3.70
C LEU A 964 -5.74 40.88 4.37
N ASN A 965 -5.12 39.70 4.46
CA ASN A 965 -5.71 38.56 5.15
C ASN A 965 -4.95 38.29 6.46
N VAL A 966 -5.64 38.43 7.58
CA VAL A 966 -5.16 38.12 8.93
C VAL A 966 -6.06 37.09 9.63
N ASN A 967 -6.87 36.33 8.88
CA ASN A 967 -7.76 35.32 9.45
C ASN A 967 -7.00 34.36 10.39
N GLY A 968 -7.52 34.15 11.60
CA GLY A 968 -6.93 33.26 12.60
C GLY A 968 -5.63 33.75 13.23
N CYS A 969 -5.24 35.01 13.06
CA CYS A 969 -4.07 35.57 13.75
C CYS A 969 -4.27 35.66 15.26
N ILE A 970 -3.15 35.58 16.00
CA ILE A 970 -3.13 35.65 17.47
C ILE A 970 -2.30 36.86 17.91
N GLY A 971 -2.87 37.69 18.79
CA GLY A 971 -2.29 38.93 19.32
C GLY A 971 -3.20 40.17 19.20
N PHE A 972 -4.41 40.03 18.65
CA PHE A 972 -5.44 41.09 18.57
C PHE A 972 -6.83 40.52 18.23
N GLN A 973 -7.89 41.28 18.53
CA GLN A 973 -9.26 40.98 18.11
C GLN A 973 -9.54 41.50 16.69
N GLY A 974 -10.22 40.70 15.88
CA GLY A 974 -10.45 40.99 14.46
C GLY A 974 -11.43 42.13 14.19
N ASP A 975 -12.22 42.48 15.20
CA ASP A 975 -13.21 43.55 15.26
C ASP A 975 -12.73 44.78 16.05
N ASP A 976 -11.44 44.85 16.40
CA ASP A 976 -10.83 46.01 17.07
C ASP A 976 -11.03 47.30 16.25
N SER A 977 -11.64 48.30 16.89
CA SER A 977 -12.06 49.55 16.24
C SER A 977 -10.91 50.39 15.68
N GLU A 978 -9.71 50.30 16.26
CA GLU A 978 -8.52 50.98 15.74
C GLU A 978 -7.99 50.27 14.49
N ILE A 979 -7.98 48.94 14.49
CA ILE A 979 -7.62 48.15 13.30
C ILE A 979 -8.60 48.47 12.17
N ILE A 980 -9.91 48.35 12.40
CA ILE A 980 -10.96 48.65 11.42
C ILE A 980 -10.79 50.07 10.84
N ALA A 981 -10.56 51.07 11.69
CA ALA A 981 -10.36 52.44 11.24
C ALA A 981 -9.13 52.59 10.32
N LYS A 982 -8.02 51.89 10.60
CA LYS A 982 -6.79 51.96 9.79
C LYS A 982 -6.82 51.12 8.51
N VAL A 983 -7.54 49.99 8.49
CA VAL A 983 -7.69 49.14 7.30
C VAL A 983 -8.84 49.57 6.38
N SER A 984 -9.60 50.61 6.75
CA SER A 984 -10.76 51.12 5.99
C SER A 984 -10.48 51.49 4.52
N ALA A 985 -9.22 51.78 4.16
CA ALA A 985 -8.79 52.04 2.78
C ALA A 985 -8.40 50.78 1.99
N ILE A 986 -8.28 49.62 2.66
CA ILE A 986 -7.91 48.33 2.04
C ILE A 986 -9.16 47.70 1.43
N ARG A 987 -9.13 47.44 0.12
CA ARG A 987 -10.28 46.95 -0.65
C ARG A 987 -10.86 45.62 -0.14
N ALA A 988 -10.01 44.71 0.34
CA ALA A 988 -10.42 43.45 0.93
C ALA A 988 -9.61 43.14 2.19
N PHE A 989 -10.21 43.37 3.35
CA PHE A 989 -9.67 42.98 4.65
C PHE A 989 -10.39 41.73 5.16
N LYS A 990 -9.64 40.76 5.69
CA LYS A 990 -10.19 39.55 6.31
C LYS A 990 -9.57 39.36 7.70
N SER A 991 -10.40 39.37 8.74
CA SER A 991 -10.00 39.25 10.16
C SER A 991 -10.86 38.25 10.94
N GLU A 992 -11.45 37.28 10.26
CA GLU A 992 -12.26 36.25 10.90
C GLU A 992 -11.41 35.39 11.84
N ARG A 993 -11.96 35.06 13.01
CA ARG A 993 -11.34 34.15 14.00
C ARG A 993 -9.99 34.64 14.57
N CYS A 994 -9.65 35.93 14.46
CA CYS A 994 -8.49 36.50 15.18
C CYS A 994 -8.74 36.47 16.69
N LYS A 995 -7.67 36.28 17.49
CA LYS A 995 -7.76 36.11 18.95
C LYS A 995 -6.71 36.96 19.68
N LEU A 996 -7.04 37.44 20.87
CA LEU A 996 -6.10 38.21 21.69
C LEU A 996 -4.99 37.32 22.25
N TYR A 997 -5.38 36.18 22.83
CA TYR A 997 -4.45 35.26 23.48
C TYR A 997 -4.40 33.89 22.81
N LEU A 998 -3.30 33.19 23.04
CA LEU A 998 -3.09 31.81 22.61
C LEU A 998 -4.05 30.85 23.31
N GLU A 999 -4.51 31.19 24.52
CA GLU A 999 -5.42 30.37 25.33
C GLU A 999 -6.85 30.38 24.75
N ASP A 1000 -7.33 31.55 24.32
CA ASP A 1000 -8.59 31.73 23.56
C ASP A 1000 -8.65 30.81 22.32
N ALA A 1001 -7.50 30.40 21.76
CA ALA A 1001 -7.40 29.52 20.60
C ALA A 1001 -8.05 28.15 20.86
N TYR A 1002 -7.91 27.61 22.07
CA TYR A 1002 -8.27 26.23 22.41
C TYR A 1002 -9.75 26.03 22.77
N GLU A 1003 -10.46 27.08 23.19
CA GLU A 1003 -11.86 26.94 23.68
C GLU A 1003 -12.91 26.80 22.55
N SER A 1004 -12.62 27.28 21.33
CA SER A 1004 -13.55 27.19 20.20
C SER A 1004 -13.35 25.89 19.40
N GLY A 1005 -14.11 24.84 19.73
CA GLY A 1005 -14.00 23.50 19.11
C GLY A 1005 -14.40 23.35 17.64
N ASP A 1006 -14.32 24.41 16.82
CA ASP A 1006 -14.89 24.48 15.47
C ASP A 1006 -13.81 24.67 14.37
N TRP A 1007 -12.86 23.72 14.34
CA TRP A 1007 -11.76 23.64 13.37
C TRP A 1007 -12.26 23.12 12.02
N ASN A 1008 -12.74 24.03 11.17
CA ASN A 1008 -13.22 23.69 9.83
C ASN A 1008 -12.05 23.28 8.91
N LYS A 1009 -12.32 22.41 7.92
CA LYS A 1009 -11.28 21.68 7.15
C LYS A 1009 -10.34 22.54 6.31
N ASP A 1010 -10.68 23.80 6.06
CA ASP A 1010 -9.82 24.75 5.35
C ASP A 1010 -8.81 25.47 6.28
N PHE A 1011 -8.94 25.30 7.60
CA PHE A 1011 -8.09 25.91 8.62
C PHE A 1011 -6.90 25.01 9.00
N CYS A 1012 -6.03 24.73 8.03
CA CYS A 1012 -4.71 24.18 8.33
C CYS A 1012 -3.82 25.27 8.93
N LEU A 1013 -3.63 25.25 10.25
CA LEU A 1013 -2.30 25.56 10.81
C LEU A 1013 -1.31 24.68 10.03
N ASN A 1014 -0.46 25.28 9.18
CA ASN A 1014 0.50 24.52 8.37
C ASN A 1014 1.43 23.78 9.35
N GLY A 1015 1.31 22.46 9.39
CA GLY A 1015 1.27 21.75 10.67
C GLY A 1015 2.56 21.77 11.50
N TYR A 1016 2.51 22.51 12.62
CA TYR A 1016 3.23 22.23 13.86
C TYR A 1016 2.37 22.69 15.04
N ILE A 1017 1.60 21.77 15.64
CA ILE A 1017 1.37 21.77 17.08
C ILE A 1017 2.27 20.63 17.59
N PHE A 1018 3.19 20.95 18.50
CA PHE A 1018 4.14 20.01 19.09
C PHE A 1018 3.44 19.04 20.07
#